data_AF-A0A496QBE2-F1
#
_entry.id   AF-A0A496QBE2-F1
#
_cell.length_a   1.000
_cell.length_b   1.000
_cell.length_c   1.000
_cell.angle_alpha   90.00
_cell.angle_beta   90.00
_cell.angle_gamma   90.00
#
_symmetry.space_group_name_H-M   'P 1'
#
loop_
_entity.id
_entity.type
_entity.pdbx_description
1 polymer ?
#
loop_
_entity_poly.entity_id
_entity_poly.type
_entity_poly.pdbx_seq_one_letter_code
_entity_poly.pdbx_strand_id
1 'polypeptide(L)'
;MRRWFVKRQKIIIWSIAIAFALGVIWWAVAGFISRRAPQSTSNTAVEFSPEDALAYLTKNGTPLDHDYWVFDGELELTFQDTIDYYRALGAQLDDVFDYPVLRSSVLKNLIDQKIVRYYAAHHGLLPSRDEVTAELEKQVQQLLSDEQSKQYFLSRYGSVDNLKRRLKPRIESSLILSRVRNTVVNVTDSDVESYYDKNRDTIRQEYEEAKVKHILVSDEATAQRLKDEILAGTMTFEKAASEFSLDQQTALQGGELGWIKHGQTVPEFENAIFSATLGELVGPVRTVYGYHLLEVEDRVKLDNFEDLKNATQVYSEIKAKIEDERFRKWKEGFITSEKLAWVINDEIMKVYLEYLEGDDEKHEELFECLDSQLFSTSATDSTAVELAKEVDEQLMTLYITLAEKMNEELKEEELDYTRFVNLMGSENFDASLLAQSTETLSEKANEYINLAQEATSESVVDRYLDEYFKYYDAYLVKDILHRHPNLSLEEAKKRLESVKSRIQEFDNKRKLVLYALYEVTPSSRRVVSKLYELDPSNMEIRYAYFKSRYDTIKDYIKDPQIYQAYSQYLQPEVIEIRTGLETLAYSTKAATDLRISALEVLAEMSESIGDVKSELSYLRTLKEIDPAYSGIDEMIASLEEAVAKASTTTSTITTPSELSTPSN
;
A
#
# COMPACT_ATOMS: atom_id res chain seq x y z
N MET A 1 -23.03 15.24 -34.41
CA MET A 1 -23.59 13.91 -34.04
C MET A 1 -24.12 13.85 -32.60
N ARG A 2 -23.53 14.53 -31.60
CA ARG A 2 -24.00 14.58 -30.19
C ARG A 2 -25.50 14.97 -29.99
N ARG A 3 -26.04 15.95 -30.72
CA ARG A 3 -27.46 16.37 -30.58
C ARG A 3 -28.50 15.33 -31.04
N TRP A 4 -28.12 14.37 -31.88
CA TRP A 4 -29.00 13.27 -32.32
C TRP A 4 -29.10 12.19 -31.24
N PHE A 5 -27.99 11.91 -30.54
CA PHE A 5 -27.93 10.95 -29.44
C PHE A 5 -28.72 11.43 -28.21
N VAL A 6 -28.58 12.71 -27.80
CA VAL A 6 -29.26 13.23 -26.60
C VAL A 6 -30.79 13.17 -26.69
N LYS A 7 -31.38 13.40 -27.88
CA LYS A 7 -32.84 13.31 -28.08
C LYS A 7 -33.40 11.89 -28.04
N ARG A 8 -32.57 10.86 -28.24
CA ARG A 8 -32.98 9.45 -28.26
C ARG A 8 -32.38 8.62 -27.12
N GLN A 9 -31.50 9.20 -26.31
CA GLN A 9 -30.81 8.54 -25.19
C GLN A 9 -31.80 7.91 -24.20
N LYS A 10 -32.88 8.61 -23.82
CA LYS A 10 -33.91 8.01 -22.95
C LYS A 10 -34.61 6.80 -23.61
N ILE A 11 -34.89 6.86 -24.91
CA ILE A 11 -35.52 5.75 -25.64
C ILE A 11 -34.55 4.57 -25.76
N ILE A 12 -33.28 4.83 -26.04
CA ILE A 12 -32.23 3.81 -26.14
C ILE A 12 -31.99 3.15 -24.78
N ILE A 13 -31.88 3.92 -23.69
CA ILE A 13 -31.73 3.40 -22.32
C ILE A 13 -32.94 2.54 -21.94
N TRP A 14 -34.16 2.99 -22.21
CA TRP A 14 -35.35 2.19 -21.94
C TRP A 14 -35.43 0.94 -22.84
N SER A 15 -34.93 1.00 -24.07
CA SER A 15 -34.91 -0.15 -24.97
C SER A 15 -33.87 -1.20 -24.53
N ILE A 16 -32.71 -0.74 -24.04
CA ILE A 16 -31.66 -1.60 -23.47
C ILE A 16 -32.13 -2.18 -22.14
N ALA A 17 -32.77 -1.39 -21.27
CA ALA A 17 -33.32 -1.87 -20.00
C ALA A 17 -34.44 -2.90 -20.20
N ILE A 18 -35.31 -2.70 -21.20
CA ILE A 18 -36.34 -3.67 -21.57
C ILE A 18 -35.71 -4.92 -22.19
N ALA A 19 -34.70 -4.79 -23.04
CA ALA A 19 -33.97 -5.93 -23.61
C ALA A 19 -33.20 -6.72 -22.54
N PHE A 20 -32.63 -6.03 -21.55
CA PHE A 20 -31.96 -6.65 -20.40
C PHE A 20 -32.96 -7.34 -19.47
N ALA A 21 -34.09 -6.71 -19.16
CA ALA A 21 -35.16 -7.34 -18.37
C ALA A 21 -35.77 -8.55 -19.11
N LEU A 22 -36.00 -8.46 -20.41
CA LEU A 22 -36.46 -9.58 -21.23
C LEU A 22 -35.38 -10.67 -21.36
N GLY A 23 -34.10 -10.30 -21.40
CA GLY A 23 -32.97 -11.23 -21.37
C GLY A 23 -32.86 -11.97 -20.05
N VAL A 24 -33.02 -11.28 -18.92
CA VAL A 24 -33.05 -11.88 -17.57
C VAL A 24 -34.29 -12.76 -17.40
N ILE A 25 -35.45 -12.35 -17.89
CA ILE A 25 -36.67 -13.18 -17.90
C ILE A 25 -36.49 -14.39 -18.83
N TRP A 26 -35.86 -14.23 -19.99
CA TRP A 26 -35.58 -15.33 -20.91
C TRP A 26 -34.58 -16.32 -20.32
N TRP A 27 -33.52 -15.86 -19.64
CA TRP A 27 -32.57 -16.71 -18.91
C TRP A 27 -33.20 -17.38 -17.70
N ALA A 28 -34.07 -16.68 -16.95
CA ALA A 28 -34.82 -17.27 -15.83
C ALA A 28 -35.84 -18.32 -16.30
N VAL A 29 -36.52 -18.07 -17.43
CA VAL A 29 -37.45 -19.01 -18.06
C VAL A 29 -36.72 -20.18 -18.72
N ALA A 30 -35.57 -19.96 -19.37
CA ALA A 30 -34.70 -21.02 -19.90
C ALA A 30 -34.11 -21.89 -18.77
N GLY A 31 -33.74 -21.28 -17.65
CA GLY A 31 -33.33 -21.97 -16.42
C GLY A 31 -34.49 -22.75 -15.77
N PHE A 32 -35.72 -22.23 -15.81
CA PHE A 32 -36.91 -22.90 -15.27
C PHE A 32 -37.42 -24.04 -16.17
N ILE A 33 -37.31 -23.90 -17.50
CA ILE A 33 -37.65 -24.94 -18.49
C ILE A 33 -36.58 -26.04 -18.49
N SER A 34 -35.28 -25.71 -18.33
CA SER A 34 -34.22 -26.71 -18.11
C SER A 34 -34.41 -27.49 -16.81
N ARG A 35 -34.96 -26.87 -15.76
CA ARG A 35 -35.31 -27.55 -14.49
C ARG A 35 -36.61 -28.37 -14.55
N ARG A 36 -37.37 -28.31 -15.65
CA ARG A 36 -38.60 -29.10 -15.89
C ARG A 36 -38.44 -30.20 -16.94
N ALA A 37 -37.24 -30.41 -17.48
CA ALA A 37 -36.95 -31.64 -18.19
C ALA A 37 -37.25 -32.82 -17.26
N PRO A 38 -38.01 -33.85 -17.70
CA PRO A 38 -38.27 -35.01 -16.88
C PRO A 38 -36.92 -35.59 -16.44
N GLN A 39 -36.79 -35.97 -15.17
CA GLN A 39 -35.65 -36.75 -14.69
C GLN A 39 -35.54 -38.03 -15.52
N SER A 40 -34.75 -37.95 -16.58
CA SER A 40 -34.10 -39.08 -17.21
C SER A 40 -33.11 -39.59 -16.19
N THR A 41 -33.40 -40.74 -15.60
CA THR A 41 -32.47 -41.53 -14.79
C THR A 41 -31.37 -42.11 -15.69
N SER A 42 -30.55 -41.22 -16.26
CA SER A 42 -29.28 -41.53 -16.90
C SER A 42 -28.22 -40.67 -16.22
N ASN A 43 -27.51 -41.27 -15.25
CA ASN A 43 -26.23 -40.76 -14.75
C ASN A 43 -25.19 -40.83 -15.88
N THR A 44 -25.29 -39.96 -16.87
CA THR A 44 -24.13 -39.57 -17.67
C THR A 44 -23.39 -38.55 -16.84
N ALA A 45 -22.36 -39.00 -16.12
CA ALA A 45 -21.38 -38.10 -15.54
C ALA A 45 -20.90 -37.17 -16.66
N VAL A 46 -20.91 -35.86 -16.41
CA VAL A 46 -20.27 -34.91 -17.32
C VAL A 46 -18.79 -35.27 -17.32
N GLU A 47 -18.28 -35.70 -18.47
CA GLU A 47 -16.87 -36.05 -18.66
C GLU A 47 -16.13 -34.75 -18.96
N PHE A 48 -15.44 -34.22 -17.96
CA PHE A 48 -14.60 -33.03 -18.13
C PHE A 48 -13.29 -33.40 -18.82
N SER A 49 -12.84 -32.58 -19.75
CA SER A 49 -11.49 -32.68 -20.32
C SER A 49 -10.56 -31.64 -19.67
N PRO A 50 -9.23 -31.84 -19.72
CA PRO A 50 -8.28 -30.89 -19.13
C PRO A 50 -8.39 -29.46 -19.66
N GLU A 51 -8.95 -29.28 -20.86
CA GLU A 51 -9.18 -27.96 -21.47
C GLU A 51 -10.36 -27.20 -20.82
N ASP A 52 -11.24 -27.89 -20.09
CA ASP A 52 -12.33 -27.27 -19.32
C ASP A 52 -11.84 -26.65 -17.99
N ALA A 53 -10.63 -27.02 -17.55
CA ALA A 53 -10.03 -26.47 -16.34
C ALA A 53 -9.27 -25.18 -16.63
N LEU A 54 -9.14 -24.32 -15.62
CA LEU A 54 -8.25 -23.17 -15.70
C LEU A 54 -6.79 -23.59 -15.56
N ALA A 55 -6.53 -24.51 -14.62
CA ALA A 55 -5.24 -25.16 -14.46
C ALA A 55 -5.42 -26.60 -13.99
N TYR A 56 -4.46 -27.46 -14.32
CA TYR A 56 -4.48 -28.86 -13.87
C TYR A 56 -3.09 -29.38 -13.59
N LEU A 57 -2.99 -30.28 -12.61
CA LEU A 57 -1.75 -31.00 -12.34
C LEU A 57 -1.51 -32.12 -13.36
N THR A 58 -0.25 -32.35 -13.68
CA THR A 58 0.21 -33.47 -14.49
C THR A 58 1.25 -34.29 -13.72
N LYS A 59 1.37 -35.58 -14.06
CA LYS A 59 2.44 -36.45 -13.60
C LYS A 59 3.09 -37.10 -14.80
N ASN A 60 4.41 -36.93 -14.96
CA ASN A 60 5.13 -37.33 -16.17
C ASN A 60 4.49 -36.78 -17.46
N GLY A 61 3.96 -35.55 -17.40
CA GLY A 61 3.27 -34.90 -18.52
C GLY A 61 1.87 -35.43 -18.83
N THR A 62 1.36 -36.41 -18.08
CA THR A 62 -0.02 -36.90 -18.22
C THR A 62 -0.93 -36.17 -17.23
N PRO A 63 -2.07 -35.58 -17.66
CA PRO A 63 -3.03 -34.96 -16.75
C PRO A 63 -3.48 -35.91 -15.64
N LEU A 64 -3.52 -35.41 -14.40
CA LEU A 64 -4.13 -36.12 -13.28
C LEU A 64 -5.66 -36.04 -13.35
N ASP A 65 -6.34 -36.74 -12.45
CA ASP A 65 -7.80 -36.70 -12.30
C ASP A 65 -8.32 -35.29 -11.93
N HIS A 66 -9.61 -35.04 -12.22
CA HIS A 66 -10.27 -33.76 -12.01
C HIS A 66 -10.27 -33.25 -10.55
N ASP A 67 -10.05 -34.14 -9.56
CA ASP A 67 -9.80 -33.75 -8.16
C ASP A 67 -8.55 -32.88 -7.97
N TYR A 68 -7.64 -32.87 -8.95
CA TYR A 68 -6.38 -32.10 -8.96
C TYR A 68 -6.40 -30.94 -9.96
N TRP A 69 -7.58 -30.57 -10.46
CA TRP A 69 -7.77 -29.44 -11.36
C TRP A 69 -8.30 -28.23 -10.58
N VAL A 70 -8.04 -27.04 -11.11
CA VAL A 70 -8.58 -25.76 -10.65
C VAL A 70 -9.55 -25.28 -11.72
N PHE A 71 -10.80 -25.06 -11.34
CA PHE A 71 -11.83 -24.52 -12.22
C PHE A 71 -12.08 -23.05 -11.91
N ASP A 72 -12.57 -22.31 -12.91
CA ASP A 72 -12.88 -20.87 -12.79
C ASP A 72 -13.77 -20.56 -11.57
N GLY A 73 -14.83 -21.36 -11.33
CA GLY A 73 -15.70 -21.15 -10.17
C GLY A 73 -14.99 -21.30 -8.81
N GLU A 74 -13.97 -22.15 -8.70
CA GLU A 74 -13.16 -22.28 -7.47
C GLU A 74 -12.26 -21.06 -7.28
N LEU A 75 -11.65 -20.59 -8.37
CA LEU A 75 -10.85 -19.38 -8.40
C LEU A 75 -11.70 -18.16 -8.02
N GLU A 76 -12.82 -17.91 -8.69
CA GLU A 76 -13.64 -16.72 -8.49
C GLU A 76 -14.17 -16.60 -7.08
N LEU A 77 -14.60 -17.72 -6.51
CA LEU A 77 -15.01 -17.74 -5.12
C LEU A 77 -13.84 -17.32 -4.22
N THR A 78 -12.70 -18.01 -4.34
CA THR A 78 -11.53 -17.77 -3.47
C THR A 78 -10.95 -16.37 -3.63
N PHE A 79 -10.96 -15.85 -4.87
CA PHE A 79 -10.61 -14.49 -5.20
C PHE A 79 -11.54 -13.49 -4.52
N GLN A 80 -12.86 -13.67 -4.62
CA GLN A 80 -13.83 -12.79 -3.96
C GLN A 80 -13.68 -12.78 -2.43
N ASP A 81 -13.42 -13.94 -1.82
CA ASP A 81 -13.11 -14.03 -0.38
C ASP A 81 -11.84 -13.24 -0.02
N THR A 82 -10.82 -13.28 -0.90
CA THR A 82 -9.56 -12.57 -0.72
C THR A 82 -9.76 -11.05 -0.81
N ILE A 83 -10.51 -10.59 -1.82
CA ILE A 83 -10.86 -9.18 -1.99
C ILE A 83 -11.65 -8.66 -0.78
N ASP A 84 -12.63 -9.43 -0.31
CA ASP A 84 -13.46 -9.01 0.81
C ASP A 84 -12.70 -9.00 2.13
N TYR A 85 -11.72 -9.89 2.30
CA TYR A 85 -10.78 -9.83 3.42
C TYR A 85 -9.98 -8.53 3.41
N TYR A 86 -9.36 -8.16 2.28
CA TYR A 86 -8.60 -6.91 2.18
C TYR A 86 -9.48 -5.67 2.37
N ARG A 87 -10.68 -5.65 1.79
CA ARG A 87 -11.64 -4.55 1.99
C ARG A 87 -12.07 -4.41 3.45
N ALA A 88 -12.24 -5.53 4.17
CA ALA A 88 -12.57 -5.50 5.60
C ALA A 88 -11.43 -4.92 6.46
N LEU A 89 -10.17 -5.01 5.99
CA LEU A 89 -9.02 -4.34 6.59
C LEU A 89 -8.88 -2.87 6.18
N GLY A 90 -9.80 -2.34 5.37
CA GLY A 90 -9.77 -0.96 4.88
C GLY A 90 -8.93 -0.76 3.62
N ALA A 91 -8.45 -1.83 2.98
CA ALA A 91 -7.66 -1.71 1.75
C ALA A 91 -8.51 -1.17 0.59
N GLN A 92 -7.97 -0.18 -0.13
CA GLN A 92 -8.56 0.36 -1.34
C GLN A 92 -7.84 -0.22 -2.56
N LEU A 93 -8.38 -1.33 -3.07
CA LEU A 93 -7.80 -2.02 -4.22
C LEU A 93 -8.21 -1.37 -5.54
N ASP A 94 -7.24 -1.19 -6.43
CA ASP A 94 -7.42 -0.82 -7.83
C ASP A 94 -7.67 -2.09 -8.65
N ASP A 95 -8.79 -2.15 -9.37
CA ASP A 95 -9.21 -3.33 -10.12
C ASP A 95 -8.31 -3.63 -11.32
N VAL A 96 -7.65 -2.62 -11.87
CA VAL A 96 -6.73 -2.79 -13.01
C VAL A 96 -5.41 -3.38 -12.55
N PHE A 97 -4.80 -2.81 -11.50
CA PHE A 97 -3.47 -3.23 -11.05
C PHE A 97 -3.48 -4.38 -10.04
N ASP A 98 -4.41 -4.37 -9.07
CA ASP A 98 -4.32 -5.30 -7.94
C ASP A 98 -5.05 -6.61 -8.22
N TYR A 99 -6.14 -6.59 -8.99
CA TYR A 99 -6.96 -7.80 -9.20
C TYR A 99 -6.24 -8.89 -10.01
N PRO A 100 -5.56 -8.59 -11.13
CA PRO A 100 -4.82 -9.62 -11.88
C PRO A 100 -3.74 -10.30 -11.05
N VAL A 101 -3.01 -9.53 -10.24
CA VAL A 101 -1.96 -10.02 -9.32
C VAL A 101 -2.58 -10.91 -8.23
N LEU A 102 -3.65 -10.45 -7.59
CA LEU A 102 -4.36 -11.21 -6.56
C LEU A 102 -5.01 -12.48 -7.12
N ARG A 103 -5.64 -12.42 -8.29
CA ARG A 103 -6.26 -13.56 -8.97
C ARG A 103 -5.22 -14.63 -9.31
N SER A 104 -4.08 -14.22 -9.86
CA SER A 104 -2.96 -15.13 -10.17
C SER A 104 -2.33 -15.73 -8.90
N SER A 105 -2.20 -14.94 -7.84
CA SER A 105 -1.75 -15.43 -6.52
C SER A 105 -2.71 -16.47 -5.94
N VAL A 106 -4.03 -16.28 -6.10
CA VAL A 106 -5.04 -17.25 -5.68
C VAL A 106 -4.94 -18.52 -6.53
N LEU A 107 -4.80 -18.41 -7.85
CA LEU A 107 -4.59 -19.57 -8.73
C LEU A 107 -3.37 -20.37 -8.28
N LYS A 108 -2.23 -19.70 -8.02
CA LYS A 108 -1.02 -20.36 -7.52
C LYS A 108 -1.26 -21.10 -6.21
N ASN A 109 -1.97 -20.46 -5.28
CA ASN A 109 -2.31 -21.08 -4.00
C ASN A 109 -3.22 -22.31 -4.19
N LEU A 110 -4.20 -22.25 -5.08
CA LEU A 110 -5.07 -23.37 -5.40
C LEU A 110 -4.27 -24.54 -6.02
N ILE A 111 -3.35 -24.26 -6.96
CA ILE A 111 -2.43 -25.26 -7.52
C ILE A 111 -1.61 -25.92 -6.40
N ASP A 112 -1.04 -25.12 -5.49
CA ASP A 112 -0.29 -25.63 -4.33
C ASP A 112 -1.17 -26.53 -3.44
N GLN A 113 -2.43 -26.16 -3.21
CA GLN A 113 -3.38 -27.00 -2.47
C GLN A 113 -3.64 -28.33 -3.18
N LYS A 114 -3.75 -28.35 -4.52
CA LYS A 114 -3.90 -29.60 -5.28
C LYS A 114 -2.66 -30.50 -5.15
N ILE A 115 -1.45 -29.93 -5.09
CA ILE A 115 -0.21 -30.69 -4.90
C ILE A 115 -0.19 -31.34 -3.51
N VAL A 116 -0.54 -30.58 -2.47
CA VAL A 116 -0.62 -31.10 -1.09
C VAL A 116 -1.72 -32.16 -0.97
N ARG A 117 -2.88 -31.95 -1.62
CA ARG A 117 -3.96 -32.95 -1.70
C ARG A 117 -3.50 -34.23 -2.38
N TYR A 118 -2.75 -34.13 -3.48
CA TYR A 118 -2.18 -35.29 -4.19
C TYR A 118 -1.30 -36.14 -3.26
N TYR A 119 -0.39 -35.50 -2.52
CA TYR A 119 0.41 -36.19 -1.51
C TYR A 119 -0.47 -36.86 -0.45
N ALA A 120 -1.44 -36.13 0.11
CA ALA A 120 -2.31 -36.63 1.16
C ALA A 120 -3.13 -37.86 0.72
N ALA A 121 -3.66 -37.85 -0.51
CA ALA A 121 -4.40 -38.96 -1.08
C ALA A 121 -3.55 -40.24 -1.20
N HIS A 122 -2.29 -40.10 -1.61
CA HIS A 122 -1.38 -41.24 -1.82
C HIS A 122 -0.75 -41.77 -0.52
N HIS A 123 -0.89 -41.03 0.59
CA HIS A 123 -0.34 -41.39 1.91
C HIS A 123 -1.43 -41.62 2.96
N GLY A 124 -2.72 -41.67 2.56
CA GLY A 124 -3.82 -41.94 3.48
C GLY A 124 -4.07 -40.83 4.52
N LEU A 125 -3.73 -39.58 4.18
CA LEU A 125 -3.85 -38.42 5.06
C LEU A 125 -5.13 -37.60 4.84
N LEU A 126 -5.97 -37.94 3.86
CA LEU A 126 -7.23 -37.22 3.62
C LEU A 126 -8.17 -37.32 4.84
N PRO A 127 -8.81 -36.22 5.26
CA PRO A 127 -9.82 -36.26 6.32
C PRO A 127 -11.07 -36.99 5.86
N SER A 128 -11.70 -37.70 6.78
CA SER A 128 -13.03 -38.27 6.56
C SER A 128 -14.09 -37.17 6.50
N ARG A 129 -15.24 -37.48 5.89
CA ARG A 129 -16.38 -36.55 5.81
C ARG A 129 -16.89 -36.13 7.20
N ASP A 130 -16.81 -37.03 8.17
CA ASP A 130 -17.27 -36.78 9.54
C ASP A 130 -16.31 -35.83 10.26
N GLU A 131 -15.01 -35.98 10.05
CA GLU A 131 -14.00 -35.05 10.60
C GLU A 131 -14.16 -33.64 10.02
N VAL A 132 -14.34 -33.52 8.70
CA VAL A 132 -14.58 -32.21 8.06
C VAL A 132 -15.86 -31.58 8.60
N THR A 133 -16.92 -32.37 8.74
CA THR A 133 -18.20 -31.89 9.30
C THR A 133 -18.05 -31.44 10.75
N ALA A 134 -17.36 -32.22 11.58
CA ALA A 134 -17.16 -31.89 12.99
C ALA A 134 -16.35 -30.60 13.17
N GLU A 135 -15.25 -30.44 12.43
CA GLU A 135 -14.46 -29.22 12.48
C GLU A 135 -15.21 -28.01 11.91
N LEU A 136 -16.02 -28.21 10.86
CA LEU A 136 -16.92 -27.17 10.33
C LEU A 136 -17.94 -26.69 11.36
N GLU A 137 -18.64 -27.61 12.03
CA GLU A 137 -19.60 -27.24 13.06
C GLU A 137 -18.93 -26.49 14.21
N LYS A 138 -17.76 -26.95 14.64
CA LYS A 138 -16.97 -26.30 15.68
C LYS A 138 -16.58 -24.86 15.30
N GLN A 139 -16.03 -24.65 14.09
CA GLN A 139 -15.63 -23.31 13.65
C GLN A 139 -16.83 -22.39 13.44
N VAL A 140 -17.93 -22.91 12.89
CA VAL A 140 -19.17 -22.13 12.74
C VAL A 140 -19.76 -21.76 14.10
N GLN A 141 -19.75 -22.68 15.06
CA GLN A 141 -20.19 -22.39 16.43
C GLN A 141 -19.34 -21.30 17.08
N GLN A 142 -18.02 -21.34 16.88
CA GLN A 142 -17.12 -20.31 17.39
C GLN A 142 -17.36 -18.95 16.72
N LEU A 143 -17.48 -18.91 15.39
CA LEU A 143 -17.74 -17.68 14.63
C LEU A 143 -19.09 -17.03 14.96
N LEU A 144 -20.09 -17.85 15.31
CA LEU A 144 -21.44 -17.38 15.65
C LEU A 144 -21.66 -17.23 17.17
N SER A 145 -20.61 -17.39 17.99
CA SER A 145 -20.71 -17.27 19.45
C SER A 145 -20.92 -15.84 19.93
N ASP A 146 -20.45 -14.87 19.16
CA ASP A 146 -20.65 -13.45 19.36
C ASP A 146 -21.80 -12.93 18.49
N GLU A 147 -22.71 -12.14 19.07
CA GLU A 147 -23.92 -11.68 18.37
C GLU A 147 -23.58 -10.67 17.26
N GLN A 148 -22.57 -9.81 17.44
CA GLN A 148 -22.13 -8.87 16.40
C GLN A 148 -21.58 -9.62 15.19
N SER A 149 -20.68 -10.58 15.43
CA SER A 149 -20.10 -11.46 14.41
C SER A 149 -21.17 -12.25 13.69
N LYS A 150 -22.15 -12.80 14.42
CA LYS A 150 -23.29 -13.50 13.86
C LYS A 150 -24.14 -12.61 12.94
N GLN A 151 -24.47 -11.39 13.35
CA GLN A 151 -25.22 -10.45 12.50
C GLN A 151 -24.43 -10.08 11.23
N TYR A 152 -23.12 -9.83 11.37
CA TYR A 152 -22.22 -9.59 10.24
C TYR A 152 -22.25 -10.76 9.24
N PHE A 153 -22.06 -11.99 9.72
CA PHE A 153 -22.05 -13.17 8.85
C PHE A 153 -23.42 -13.45 8.22
N LEU A 154 -24.53 -13.25 8.93
CA LEU A 154 -25.86 -13.41 8.38
C LEU A 154 -26.20 -12.35 7.34
N SER A 155 -25.76 -11.11 7.53
CA SER A 155 -25.89 -10.05 6.52
C SER A 155 -25.12 -10.40 5.24
N ARG A 156 -23.90 -10.93 5.38
CA ARG A 156 -23.02 -11.25 4.27
C ARG A 156 -23.40 -12.51 3.51
N TYR A 157 -23.69 -13.59 4.23
CA TYR A 157 -23.94 -14.91 3.63
C TYR A 157 -25.43 -15.24 3.52
N GLY A 158 -26.31 -14.45 4.14
CA GLY A 158 -27.78 -14.65 4.13
C GLY A 158 -28.28 -15.77 5.04
N SER A 159 -27.50 -16.83 5.27
CA SER A 159 -27.84 -17.92 6.19
C SER A 159 -26.61 -18.67 6.71
N VAL A 160 -26.78 -19.37 7.83
CA VAL A 160 -25.75 -20.26 8.39
C VAL A 160 -25.40 -21.40 7.41
N ASP A 161 -26.38 -21.90 6.65
CA ASP A 161 -26.13 -22.95 5.66
C ASP A 161 -25.25 -22.44 4.50
N ASN A 162 -25.44 -21.19 4.08
CA ASN A 162 -24.59 -20.57 3.07
C ASN A 162 -23.16 -20.40 3.60
N LEU A 163 -23.00 -19.94 4.86
CA LEU A 163 -21.70 -19.85 5.54
C LEU A 163 -21.02 -21.22 5.59
N LYS A 164 -21.75 -22.27 6.00
CA LYS A 164 -21.24 -23.65 6.04
C LYS A 164 -20.75 -24.13 4.69
N ARG A 165 -21.53 -23.90 3.62
CA ARG A 165 -21.12 -24.25 2.25
C ARG A 165 -19.88 -23.48 1.81
N ARG A 166 -19.71 -22.24 2.25
CA ARG A 166 -18.54 -21.41 1.93
C ARG A 166 -17.28 -21.88 2.67
N LEU A 167 -17.39 -22.23 3.95
CA LEU A 167 -16.26 -22.60 4.80
C LEU A 167 -15.79 -24.04 4.59
N LYS A 168 -16.70 -24.97 4.25
CA LYS A 168 -16.39 -26.39 4.15
C LYS A 168 -15.15 -26.71 3.29
N PRO A 169 -15.00 -26.18 2.06
CA PRO A 169 -13.80 -26.45 1.25
C PRO A 169 -12.51 -25.94 1.90
N ARG A 170 -12.56 -24.75 2.54
CA ARG A 170 -11.40 -24.17 3.24
C ARG A 170 -10.99 -25.00 4.44
N ILE A 171 -11.96 -25.54 5.19
CA ILE A 171 -11.69 -26.41 6.33
C ILE A 171 -11.09 -27.74 5.87
N GLU A 172 -11.61 -28.33 4.81
CA GLU A 172 -11.03 -29.54 4.23
C GLU A 172 -9.57 -29.31 3.79
N SER A 173 -9.30 -28.24 3.04
CA SER A 173 -7.92 -27.88 2.63
C SER A 173 -7.01 -27.61 3.82
N SER A 174 -7.50 -26.93 4.87
CA SER A 174 -6.74 -26.65 6.09
C SER A 174 -6.38 -27.93 6.86
N LEU A 175 -7.33 -28.86 7.01
CA LEU A 175 -7.08 -30.16 7.63
C LEU A 175 -6.06 -30.99 6.85
N ILE A 176 -6.17 -31.01 5.51
CA ILE A 176 -5.21 -31.67 4.64
C ILE A 176 -3.82 -31.06 4.83
N LEU A 177 -3.70 -29.74 4.72
CA LEU A 177 -2.43 -29.04 4.89
C LEU A 177 -1.80 -29.31 6.25
N SER A 178 -2.57 -29.23 7.33
CA SER A 178 -2.11 -29.50 8.69
C SER A 178 -1.58 -30.94 8.83
N ARG A 179 -2.31 -31.95 8.33
CA ARG A 179 -1.87 -33.35 8.39
C ARG A 179 -0.60 -33.60 7.60
N VAL A 180 -0.50 -33.02 6.40
CA VAL A 180 0.71 -33.16 5.57
C VAL A 180 1.88 -32.47 6.26
N ARG A 181 1.72 -31.21 6.72
CA ARG A 181 2.76 -30.50 7.49
C ARG A 181 3.25 -31.31 8.68
N ASN A 182 2.35 -31.81 9.51
CA ASN A 182 2.69 -32.63 10.69
C ASN A 182 3.38 -33.97 10.34
N THR A 183 3.18 -34.48 9.12
CA THR A 183 3.78 -35.74 8.67
C THR A 183 5.18 -35.52 8.09
N VAL A 184 5.37 -34.45 7.32
CA VAL A 184 6.56 -34.24 6.49
C VAL A 184 7.54 -33.23 7.07
N VAL A 185 7.06 -32.42 8.02
CA VAL A 185 7.87 -31.45 8.75
C VAL A 185 7.84 -31.80 10.23
N ASN A 186 9.02 -31.97 10.79
CA ASN A 186 9.24 -32.05 12.22
C ASN A 186 10.32 -31.03 12.58
N VAL A 187 10.01 -30.09 13.47
CA VAL A 187 10.97 -29.09 13.98
C VAL A 187 11.14 -29.33 15.47
N THR A 188 12.36 -29.69 15.84
CA THR A 188 12.78 -29.97 17.21
C THR A 188 13.38 -28.73 17.86
N ASP A 189 13.45 -28.67 19.19
CA ASP A 189 14.13 -27.58 19.91
C ASP A 189 15.58 -27.41 19.43
N SER A 190 16.28 -28.51 19.11
CA SER A 190 17.65 -28.47 18.58
C SER A 190 17.75 -27.80 17.20
N ASP A 191 16.69 -27.90 16.39
CA ASP A 191 16.62 -27.19 15.11
C ASP A 191 16.45 -25.69 15.30
N VAL A 192 15.62 -25.29 16.28
CA VAL A 192 15.41 -23.89 16.64
C VAL A 192 16.68 -23.30 17.24
N GLU A 193 17.38 -24.05 18.11
CA GLU A 193 18.67 -23.67 18.68
C GLU A 193 19.72 -23.46 17.58
N SER A 194 19.84 -24.42 16.63
CA SER A 194 20.75 -24.30 15.49
C SER A 194 20.44 -23.10 14.59
N TYR A 195 19.14 -22.76 14.44
CA TYR A 195 18.73 -21.58 13.70
C TYR A 195 19.05 -20.30 14.48
N TYR A 196 18.78 -20.28 15.79
CA TYR A 196 19.10 -19.17 16.67
C TYR A 196 20.60 -18.86 16.65
N ASP A 197 21.46 -19.86 16.81
CA ASP A 197 22.92 -19.69 16.82
C ASP A 197 23.45 -19.09 15.52
N LYS A 198 22.86 -19.45 14.37
CA LYS A 198 23.25 -18.94 13.06
C LYS A 198 22.74 -17.54 12.77
N ASN A 199 21.64 -17.13 13.40
CA ASN A 199 20.94 -15.88 13.11
C ASN A 199 20.85 -14.97 14.35
N ARG A 200 21.73 -15.16 15.34
CA ARG A 200 21.63 -14.54 16.67
C ARG A 200 21.51 -13.03 16.61
N ASP A 201 22.38 -12.38 15.84
CA ASP A 201 22.40 -10.91 15.75
C ASP A 201 21.14 -10.38 15.06
N THR A 202 20.69 -11.02 13.97
CA THR A 202 19.44 -10.68 13.28
C THR A 202 18.23 -10.88 14.17
N ILE A 203 18.15 -12.00 14.90
CA ILE A 203 17.05 -12.29 15.82
C ILE A 203 17.02 -11.26 16.94
N ARG A 204 18.17 -10.88 17.50
CA ARG A 204 18.22 -9.82 18.51
C ARG A 204 17.70 -8.50 17.97
N GLN A 205 18.17 -8.12 16.78
CA GLN A 205 17.73 -6.89 16.12
C GLN A 205 16.22 -6.88 15.81
N GLU A 206 15.65 -8.01 15.40
CA GLU A 206 14.22 -8.12 15.05
C GLU A 206 13.29 -8.17 16.27
N TYR A 207 13.76 -8.78 17.37
CA TYR A 207 12.90 -9.23 18.46
C TYR A 207 13.25 -8.72 19.86
N GLU A 208 14.45 -8.20 20.11
CA GLU A 208 14.72 -7.53 21.39
C GLU A 208 13.96 -6.21 21.45
N GLU A 209 13.39 -5.97 22.63
CA GLU A 209 12.61 -4.77 22.90
C GLU A 209 12.77 -4.35 24.35
N ALA A 210 12.73 -3.04 24.59
CA ALA A 210 12.79 -2.45 25.92
C ALA A 210 11.53 -1.60 26.15
N LYS A 211 10.89 -1.74 27.31
CA LYS A 211 9.79 -0.87 27.73
C LYS A 211 10.36 0.36 28.42
N VAL A 212 10.18 1.54 27.82
CA VAL A 212 10.92 2.75 28.20
C VAL A 212 9.97 3.88 28.62
N LYS A 213 10.40 4.63 29.64
CA LYS A 213 9.93 5.98 29.94
C LYS A 213 11.04 6.99 29.68
N HIS A 214 10.69 8.18 29.22
CA HIS A 214 11.67 9.26 28.98
C HIS A 214 11.21 10.66 29.39
N ILE A 215 12.19 11.52 29.62
CA ILE A 215 12.04 12.97 29.79
C ILE A 215 13.03 13.64 28.85
N LEU A 216 12.54 14.46 27.93
CA LEU A 216 13.38 15.23 27.00
C LEU A 216 13.49 16.68 27.46
N VAL A 217 14.69 17.23 27.58
CA VAL A 217 14.93 18.65 27.89
C VAL A 217 15.97 19.28 26.96
N SER A 218 15.97 20.61 26.87
CA SER A 218 16.81 21.35 25.92
C SER A 218 18.30 21.37 26.29
N ASP A 219 18.64 21.20 27.57
CA ASP A 219 20.00 21.39 28.07
C ASP A 219 20.38 20.38 29.18
N GLU A 220 21.68 20.10 29.26
CA GLU A 220 22.26 19.11 30.18
C GLU A 220 22.06 19.50 31.65
N ALA A 221 22.16 20.79 31.97
CA ALA A 221 22.05 21.25 33.35
C ALA A 221 20.64 21.02 33.91
N THR A 222 19.61 21.24 33.09
CA THR A 222 18.23 20.89 33.42
C THR A 222 18.09 19.37 33.60
N ALA A 223 18.59 18.56 32.67
CA ALA A 223 18.51 17.11 32.77
C ALA A 223 19.19 16.59 34.05
N GLN A 224 20.38 17.09 34.36
CA GLN A 224 21.12 16.69 35.57
C GLN A 224 20.38 17.08 36.85
N ARG A 225 19.83 18.30 36.91
CA ARG A 225 19.02 18.75 38.05
C ARG A 225 17.80 17.85 38.26
N LEU A 226 17.05 17.54 37.19
CA LEU A 226 15.88 16.67 37.27
C LEU A 226 16.28 15.27 37.73
N LYS A 227 17.39 14.72 37.21
CA LYS A 227 17.93 13.42 37.65
C LYS A 227 18.21 13.40 39.15
N ASP A 228 18.90 14.43 39.65
CA ASP A 228 19.24 14.54 41.07
C ASP A 228 18.00 14.67 41.96
N GLU A 229 17.00 15.45 41.53
CA GLU A 229 15.72 15.61 42.25
C GLU A 229 14.89 14.31 42.28
N ILE A 230 14.93 13.52 41.20
CA ILE A 230 14.28 12.20 41.12
C ILE A 230 15.01 11.20 42.03
N LEU A 231 16.33 11.13 41.96
CA LEU A 231 17.13 10.22 42.80
C LEU A 231 17.03 10.56 44.30
N ALA A 232 16.88 11.86 44.63
CA ALA A 232 16.66 12.31 46.01
C ALA A 232 15.22 12.06 46.51
N GLY A 233 14.29 11.62 45.64
CA GLY A 233 12.89 11.39 45.97
C GLY A 233 12.09 12.68 46.21
N THR A 234 12.64 13.84 45.84
CA THR A 234 11.96 15.15 45.97
C THR A 234 10.96 15.41 44.85
N MET A 235 11.06 14.67 43.76
CA MET A 235 10.18 14.69 42.59
C MET A 235 10.07 13.27 42.01
N THR A 236 8.91 12.90 41.47
CA THR A 236 8.76 11.61 40.76
C THR A 236 9.11 11.77 39.29
N PHE A 237 9.46 10.67 38.62
CA PHE A 237 9.74 10.66 37.18
C PHE A 237 8.55 11.21 36.39
N GLU A 238 7.34 10.76 36.69
CA GLU A 238 6.11 11.16 35.99
C GLU A 238 5.82 12.66 36.16
N LYS A 239 6.09 13.20 37.35
CA LYS A 239 5.94 14.63 37.62
C LYS A 239 6.97 15.43 36.83
N ALA A 240 8.22 14.97 36.80
CA ALA A 240 9.28 15.58 36.02
C ALA A 240 8.96 15.56 34.52
N ALA A 241 8.46 14.43 34.01
CA ALA A 241 8.01 14.28 32.63
C ALA A 241 6.88 15.27 32.30
N SER A 242 5.84 15.32 33.13
CA SER A 242 4.68 16.20 32.91
C SER A 242 5.01 17.69 32.99
N GLU A 243 5.96 18.09 33.85
CA GLU A 243 6.28 19.50 34.09
C GLU A 243 7.40 20.04 33.17
N PHE A 244 8.34 19.18 32.74
CA PHE A 244 9.57 19.63 32.08
C PHE A 244 9.85 18.98 30.72
N SER A 245 9.21 17.88 30.35
CA SER A 245 9.50 17.21 29.09
C SER A 245 9.06 18.06 27.88
N LEU A 246 9.94 18.20 26.91
CA LEU A 246 9.67 18.81 25.62
C LEU A 246 8.88 17.86 24.69
N ASP A 247 8.87 16.56 24.97
CA ASP A 247 8.01 15.61 24.28
C ASP A 247 6.59 15.65 24.85
N GLN A 248 5.75 16.50 24.27
CA GLN A 248 4.37 16.70 24.70
C GLN A 248 3.48 15.45 24.50
N GLN A 249 3.85 14.52 23.62
CA GLN A 249 3.04 13.33 23.35
C GLN A 249 3.07 12.37 24.55
N THR A 250 4.23 12.20 25.17
CA THR A 250 4.44 11.28 26.29
C THR A 250 4.41 11.97 27.65
N ALA A 251 4.70 13.28 27.72
CA ALA A 251 4.76 14.06 28.97
C ALA A 251 3.51 13.86 29.86
N LEU A 252 2.31 13.95 29.26
CA LEU A 252 1.04 13.81 29.97
C LEU A 252 0.76 12.37 30.44
N GLN A 253 1.47 11.39 29.89
CA GLN A 253 1.43 9.98 30.28
C GLN A 253 2.64 9.62 31.15
N GLY A 254 3.24 10.60 31.83
CA GLY A 254 4.39 10.37 32.71
C GLY A 254 5.67 9.99 31.98
N GLY A 255 5.77 10.28 30.69
CA GLY A 255 6.93 9.97 29.85
C GLY A 255 6.89 8.58 29.22
N GLU A 256 5.77 7.87 29.25
CA GLU A 256 5.65 6.52 28.69
C GLU A 256 5.80 6.50 27.16
N LEU A 257 6.88 5.86 26.68
CA LEU A 257 7.10 5.57 25.26
C LEU A 257 6.59 4.18 24.87
N GLY A 258 6.53 3.24 25.82
CA GLY A 258 6.14 1.86 25.58
C GLY A 258 7.31 0.99 25.13
N TRP A 259 7.02 -0.08 24.38
CA TRP A 259 8.01 -1.03 23.89
C TRP A 259 8.71 -0.50 22.65
N ILE A 260 10.04 -0.41 22.73
CA ILE A 260 10.92 0.08 21.68
C ILE A 260 11.83 -1.05 21.21
N LYS A 261 11.86 -1.29 19.90
CA LYS A 261 12.76 -2.22 19.20
C LYS A 261 14.00 -1.50 18.67
N HIS A 262 15.02 -2.28 18.32
CA HIS A 262 16.16 -1.76 17.57
C HIS A 262 15.74 -1.04 16.28
N GLY A 263 16.40 0.07 15.96
CA GLY A 263 16.16 0.91 14.80
C GLY A 263 14.99 1.89 14.91
N GLN A 264 14.24 1.89 16.02
CA GLN A 264 13.09 2.81 16.21
C GLN A 264 13.48 4.15 16.83
N THR A 265 14.68 4.25 17.41
CA THR A 265 15.17 5.48 18.05
C THR A 265 16.56 5.85 17.52
N VAL A 266 16.99 7.09 17.75
CA VAL A 266 18.36 7.51 17.40
C VAL A 266 19.41 6.68 18.14
N PRO A 267 20.60 6.44 17.55
CA PRO A 267 21.57 5.48 18.08
C PRO A 267 21.98 5.73 19.54
N GLU A 268 22.09 6.98 19.97
CA GLU A 268 22.49 7.33 21.35
C GLU A 268 21.43 6.93 22.37
N PHE A 269 20.15 7.14 22.02
CA PHE A 269 19.01 6.72 22.84
C PHE A 269 18.93 5.20 22.91
N GLU A 270 19.04 4.53 21.75
CA GLU A 270 18.99 3.07 21.65
C GLU A 270 20.09 2.41 22.49
N ASN A 271 21.33 2.87 22.32
CA ASN A 271 22.47 2.37 23.07
C ASN A 271 22.25 2.52 24.58
N ALA A 272 21.65 3.62 25.02
CA ALA A 272 21.36 3.86 26.42
C ALA A 272 20.29 2.89 26.96
N ILE A 273 19.17 2.68 26.26
CA ILE A 273 18.09 1.80 26.76
C ILE A 273 18.48 0.32 26.74
N PHE A 274 19.23 -0.16 25.74
CA PHE A 274 19.62 -1.58 25.67
C PHE A 274 20.81 -1.92 26.58
N SER A 275 21.58 -0.91 27.00
CA SER A 275 22.67 -1.05 27.99
C SER A 275 22.23 -0.81 29.43
N ALA A 276 21.11 -0.12 29.66
CA ALA A 276 20.61 0.22 31.00
C ALA A 276 20.35 -1.02 31.88
N THR A 277 20.45 -0.87 33.19
CA THR A 277 19.87 -1.82 34.15
C THR A 277 18.35 -1.58 34.24
N LEU A 278 17.55 -2.63 34.44
CA LEU A 278 16.10 -2.46 34.64
C LEU A 278 15.81 -1.61 35.89
N GLY A 279 14.90 -0.64 35.75
CA GLY A 279 14.52 0.33 36.79
C GLY A 279 15.59 1.39 37.09
N GLU A 280 16.70 1.42 36.35
CA GLU A 280 17.73 2.44 36.51
C GLU A 280 17.37 3.73 35.75
N LEU A 281 17.54 4.87 36.42
CA LEU A 281 17.45 6.19 35.79
C LEU A 281 18.75 6.52 35.04
N VAL A 282 18.70 6.41 33.72
CA VAL A 282 19.83 6.62 32.79
C VAL A 282 19.80 8.03 32.21
N GLY A 283 20.98 8.61 31.97
CA GLY A 283 21.18 9.94 31.40
C GLY A 283 21.93 10.90 32.32
N PRO A 284 22.11 12.18 31.93
CA PRO A 284 21.62 12.79 30.68
C PRO A 284 22.19 12.12 29.42
N VAL A 285 21.33 11.70 28.50
CA VAL A 285 21.72 11.14 27.19
C VAL A 285 21.54 12.22 26.13
N ARG A 286 22.63 12.66 25.49
CA ARG A 286 22.57 13.66 24.42
C ARG A 286 22.11 13.01 23.11
N THR A 287 21.18 13.66 22.42
CA THR A 287 20.71 13.31 21.07
C THR A 287 20.54 14.58 20.25
N VAL A 288 20.19 14.43 18.97
CA VAL A 288 19.79 15.56 18.10
C VAL A 288 18.55 16.33 18.59
N TYR A 289 17.74 15.74 19.48
CA TYR A 289 16.52 16.37 20.02
C TYR A 289 16.75 17.13 21.32
N GLY A 290 17.92 16.95 21.97
CA GLY A 290 18.22 17.47 23.30
C GLY A 290 18.78 16.39 24.23
N TYR A 291 18.55 16.56 25.52
CA TYR A 291 19.03 15.67 26.57
C TYR A 291 17.90 14.85 27.17
N HIS A 292 18.10 13.53 27.26
CA HIS A 292 17.10 12.60 27.76
C HIS A 292 17.47 12.06 29.14
N LEU A 293 16.47 11.88 29.99
CA LEU A 293 16.50 10.95 31.11
C LEU A 293 15.60 9.76 30.77
N LEU A 294 16.11 8.55 30.97
CA LEU A 294 15.48 7.31 30.53
C LEU A 294 15.30 6.38 31.72
N GLU A 295 14.20 5.65 31.77
CA GLU A 295 14.01 4.53 32.69
C GLU A 295 13.50 3.34 31.90
N VAL A 296 14.15 2.18 32.05
CA VAL A 296 13.74 0.94 31.39
C VAL A 296 12.98 0.08 32.37
N GLU A 297 11.67 -0.04 32.18
CA GLU A 297 10.77 -0.75 33.08
C GLU A 297 10.85 -2.27 32.88
N ASP A 298 11.01 -2.72 31.64
CA ASP A 298 11.07 -4.13 31.26
C ASP A 298 11.90 -4.31 29.98
N ARG A 299 12.37 -5.53 29.72
CA ARG A 299 13.15 -5.84 28.51
C ARG A 299 13.05 -7.31 28.11
N VAL A 300 12.82 -7.54 26.82
CA VAL A 300 13.06 -8.83 26.18
C VAL A 300 14.49 -8.83 25.66
N LYS A 301 15.35 -9.63 26.29
CA LYS A 301 16.71 -9.94 25.81
C LYS A 301 16.79 -11.38 25.36
N LEU A 302 17.52 -11.62 24.29
CA LEU A 302 17.73 -12.93 23.68
C LEU A 302 19.22 -13.23 23.73
N ASP A 303 19.75 -13.40 24.95
CA ASP A 303 21.17 -13.60 25.15
C ASP A 303 21.63 -15.01 24.80
N ASN A 304 20.76 -16.00 25.07
CA ASN A 304 20.98 -17.39 24.77
C ASN A 304 19.67 -18.08 24.33
N PHE A 305 19.75 -19.35 23.95
CA PHE A 305 18.60 -20.11 23.48
C PHE A 305 17.49 -20.29 24.53
N GLU A 306 17.83 -20.36 25.83
CA GLU A 306 16.83 -20.46 26.90
C GLU A 306 16.00 -19.17 27.01
N ASP A 307 16.64 -18.01 26.80
CA ASP A 307 15.91 -16.73 26.75
C ASP A 307 14.91 -16.71 25.59
N LEU A 308 15.32 -17.19 24.42
CA LEU A 308 14.43 -17.36 23.28
C LEU A 308 13.26 -18.29 23.61
N LYS A 309 13.53 -19.43 24.24
CA LYS A 309 12.50 -20.41 24.62
C LYS A 309 11.48 -19.84 25.62
N ASN A 310 11.93 -18.98 26.53
CA ASN A 310 11.07 -18.27 27.47
C ASN A 310 10.25 -17.16 26.79
N ALA A 311 10.77 -16.55 25.72
CA ALA A 311 10.04 -15.64 24.86
C ALA A 311 9.08 -16.41 23.93
N THR A 312 8.02 -17.00 24.50
CA THR A 312 7.16 -18.00 23.83
C THR A 312 6.59 -17.56 22.48
N GLN A 313 6.28 -16.27 22.32
CA GLN A 313 5.81 -15.73 21.05
C GLN A 313 6.93 -15.74 20.00
N VAL A 314 8.11 -15.19 20.32
CA VAL A 314 9.29 -15.16 19.44
C VAL A 314 9.73 -16.58 19.09
N TYR A 315 9.78 -17.49 20.07
CA TYR A 315 10.07 -18.90 19.84
C TYR A 315 9.11 -19.53 18.82
N SER A 316 7.80 -19.27 18.97
CA SER A 316 6.77 -19.83 18.09
C SER A 316 6.86 -19.26 16.67
N GLU A 317 7.17 -17.98 16.54
CA GLU A 317 7.38 -17.33 15.23
C GLU A 317 8.62 -17.88 14.53
N ILE A 318 9.75 -18.02 15.23
CA ILE A 318 10.98 -18.61 14.67
C ILE A 318 10.72 -20.08 14.29
N LYS A 319 10.07 -20.84 15.17
CA LYS A 319 9.70 -22.22 14.86
C LYS A 319 8.83 -22.30 13.60
N ALA A 320 7.83 -21.44 13.47
CA ALA A 320 6.98 -21.36 12.28
C ALA A 320 7.78 -21.00 11.01
N LYS A 321 8.72 -20.03 11.10
CA LYS A 321 9.64 -19.69 9.99
C LYS A 321 10.41 -20.94 9.52
N ILE A 322 10.95 -21.73 10.45
CA ILE A 322 11.68 -22.97 10.12
C ILE A 322 10.74 -24.04 9.54
N GLU A 323 9.54 -24.20 10.11
CA GLU A 323 8.54 -25.15 9.62
C GLU A 323 8.12 -24.83 8.19
N ASP A 324 7.85 -23.56 7.88
CA ASP A 324 7.46 -23.10 6.55
C ASP A 324 8.60 -23.28 5.54
N GLU A 325 9.85 -22.98 5.92
CA GLU A 325 11.02 -23.20 5.05
C GLU A 325 11.21 -24.70 4.73
N ARG A 326 11.12 -25.57 5.74
CA ARG A 326 11.21 -27.03 5.56
C ARG A 326 10.06 -27.55 4.71
N PHE A 327 8.84 -27.07 4.94
CA PHE A 327 7.68 -27.47 4.17
C PHE A 327 7.82 -27.07 2.70
N ARG A 328 8.31 -25.85 2.43
CA ARG A 328 8.57 -25.37 1.07
C ARG A 328 9.59 -26.25 0.35
N LYS A 329 10.76 -26.50 0.98
CA LYS A 329 11.80 -27.37 0.42
C LYS A 329 11.32 -28.80 0.20
N TRP A 330 10.55 -29.34 1.14
CA TRP A 330 9.93 -30.65 0.99
C TRP A 330 8.98 -30.68 -0.23
N LYS A 331 8.12 -29.66 -0.38
CA LYS A 331 7.17 -29.56 -1.49
C LYS A 331 7.90 -29.49 -2.83
N GLU A 332 8.96 -28.68 -2.94
CA GLU A 332 9.81 -28.58 -4.14
C GLU A 332 10.46 -29.93 -4.48
N GLY A 333 11.00 -30.62 -3.46
CA GLY A 333 11.57 -31.96 -3.60
C GLY A 333 10.53 -32.99 -4.05
N PHE A 334 9.33 -32.93 -3.47
CA PHE A 334 8.20 -33.81 -3.81
C PHE A 334 7.73 -33.61 -5.25
N ILE A 335 7.55 -32.36 -5.68
CA ILE A 335 7.19 -32.01 -7.06
C ILE A 335 8.22 -32.62 -8.03
N THR A 336 9.50 -32.46 -7.72
CA THR A 336 10.61 -32.98 -8.54
C THR A 336 10.65 -34.51 -8.57
N SER A 337 10.55 -35.17 -7.41
CA SER A 337 10.66 -36.63 -7.31
C SER A 337 9.50 -37.36 -7.98
N GLU A 338 8.28 -36.82 -7.83
CA GLU A 338 7.08 -37.37 -8.46
C GLU A 338 6.91 -36.92 -9.91
N LYS A 339 7.77 -36.01 -10.40
CA LYS A 339 7.67 -35.38 -11.72
C LYS A 339 6.28 -34.78 -11.93
N LEU A 340 5.83 -34.06 -10.91
CA LEU A 340 4.62 -33.26 -10.97
C LEU A 340 4.92 -31.96 -11.70
N ALA A 341 3.97 -31.51 -12.50
CA ALA A 341 3.95 -30.18 -13.08
C ALA A 341 2.49 -29.71 -13.13
N TRP A 342 2.27 -28.50 -13.61
CA TRP A 342 0.94 -27.98 -13.87
C TRP A 342 0.89 -27.34 -15.26
N VAL A 343 -0.30 -27.33 -15.82
CA VAL A 343 -0.63 -26.59 -17.04
C VAL A 343 -1.66 -25.54 -16.66
N ILE A 344 -1.47 -24.31 -17.13
CA ILE A 344 -2.42 -23.21 -17.02
C ILE A 344 -2.92 -22.95 -18.43
N ASN A 345 -4.24 -23.05 -18.62
CA ASN A 345 -4.86 -22.89 -19.94
C ASN A 345 -5.14 -21.41 -20.27
N ASP A 346 -5.13 -20.52 -19.26
CA ASP A 346 -5.29 -19.08 -19.46
C ASP A 346 -3.93 -18.40 -19.66
N GLU A 347 -3.71 -17.85 -20.85
CA GLU A 347 -2.42 -17.26 -21.24
C GLU A 347 -2.08 -15.99 -20.42
N ILE A 348 -3.07 -15.19 -20.04
CA ILE A 348 -2.83 -13.96 -19.26
C ILE A 348 -2.39 -14.33 -17.85
N MET A 349 -3.09 -15.26 -17.19
CA MET A 349 -2.71 -15.74 -15.86
C MET A 349 -1.35 -16.43 -15.87
N LYS A 350 -1.01 -17.14 -16.94
CA LYS A 350 0.33 -17.71 -17.09
C LYS A 350 1.41 -16.63 -17.07
N VAL A 351 1.23 -15.56 -17.83
CA VAL A 351 2.15 -14.41 -17.83
C VAL A 351 2.23 -13.74 -16.47
N TYR A 352 1.11 -13.55 -15.77
CA TYR A 352 1.12 -13.00 -14.41
C TYR A 352 1.76 -13.92 -13.38
N LEU A 353 1.68 -15.24 -13.54
CA LEU A 353 2.38 -16.19 -12.69
C LEU A 353 3.89 -16.17 -12.95
N GLU A 354 4.31 -16.03 -14.21
CA GLU A 354 5.72 -15.82 -14.56
C GLU A 354 6.26 -14.52 -13.92
N TYR A 355 5.46 -13.46 -13.88
CA TYR A 355 5.77 -12.25 -13.12
C TYR A 355 5.83 -12.50 -11.59
N LEU A 356 4.86 -13.19 -11.00
CA LEU A 356 4.87 -13.43 -9.55
C LEU A 356 6.03 -14.32 -9.07
N GLU A 357 6.50 -15.23 -9.92
CA GLU A 357 7.60 -16.15 -9.64
C GLU A 357 8.95 -15.68 -10.20
N GLY A 358 8.95 -14.52 -10.87
CA GLY A 358 10.10 -13.92 -11.52
C GLY A 358 11.07 -13.28 -10.52
N ASP A 359 12.36 -13.39 -10.81
CA ASP A 359 13.39 -12.51 -10.26
C ASP A 359 13.61 -11.32 -11.20
N ASP A 360 14.63 -10.50 -10.90
CA ASP A 360 14.92 -9.30 -11.67
C ASP A 360 15.21 -9.59 -13.15
N GLU A 361 15.97 -10.65 -13.43
CA GLU A 361 16.30 -11.09 -14.79
C GLU A 361 15.05 -11.50 -15.57
N LYS A 362 14.17 -12.32 -14.97
CA LYS A 362 12.91 -12.71 -15.62
C LYS A 362 11.95 -11.53 -15.83
N HIS A 363 11.95 -10.57 -14.91
CA HIS A 363 11.14 -9.36 -15.07
C HIS A 363 11.63 -8.50 -16.23
N GLU A 364 12.94 -8.41 -16.43
CA GLU A 364 13.53 -7.73 -17.58
C GLU A 364 13.18 -8.47 -18.90
N GLU A 365 13.34 -9.80 -18.95
CA GLU A 365 12.95 -10.60 -20.12
C GLU A 365 11.46 -10.44 -20.46
N LEU A 366 10.58 -10.47 -19.44
CA LEU A 366 9.15 -10.29 -19.61
C LEU A 366 8.82 -8.87 -20.07
N PHE A 367 9.51 -7.86 -19.52
CA PHE A 367 9.37 -6.48 -19.94
C PHE A 367 9.75 -6.32 -21.43
N GLU A 368 10.89 -6.84 -21.86
CA GLU A 368 11.32 -6.78 -23.25
C GLU A 368 10.33 -7.49 -24.19
N CYS A 369 9.82 -8.64 -23.75
CA CYS A 369 8.79 -9.38 -24.48
C CYS A 369 7.54 -8.52 -24.69
N LEU A 370 7.01 -7.94 -23.61
CA LEU A 370 5.82 -7.07 -23.68
C LEU A 370 6.12 -5.80 -24.48
N ASP A 371 7.25 -5.13 -24.26
CA ASP A 371 7.63 -3.92 -25.02
C ASP A 371 7.65 -4.20 -26.53
N SER A 372 8.23 -5.33 -26.94
CA SER A 372 8.26 -5.74 -28.35
C SER A 372 6.88 -6.06 -28.93
N GLN A 373 5.97 -6.63 -28.13
CA GLN A 373 4.61 -6.94 -28.54
C GLN A 373 3.75 -5.68 -28.66
N LEU A 374 3.87 -4.76 -27.71
CA LEU A 374 3.13 -3.49 -27.73
C LEU A 374 3.70 -2.52 -28.77
N PHE A 375 5.00 -2.55 -29.04
CA PHE A 375 5.68 -1.56 -29.89
C PHE A 375 6.51 -2.21 -31.00
N SER A 376 5.86 -2.52 -32.12
CA SER A 376 6.53 -3.06 -33.32
C SER A 376 7.08 -1.98 -34.27
N THR A 377 6.66 -0.72 -34.11
CA THR A 377 7.07 0.43 -34.95
C THR A 377 7.13 1.72 -34.12
N SER A 378 7.61 2.83 -34.71
CA SER A 378 7.72 4.12 -34.02
C SER A 378 6.37 4.60 -33.48
N ALA A 379 6.31 4.85 -32.18
CA ALA A 379 5.08 5.18 -31.47
C ALA A 379 4.51 6.57 -31.87
N THR A 380 3.19 6.65 -32.03
CA THR A 380 2.45 7.88 -32.39
C THR A 380 1.18 8.02 -31.55
N ASP A 381 0.46 9.15 -31.64
CA ASP A 381 -0.81 9.34 -30.92
C ASP A 381 -1.90 8.34 -31.36
N SER A 382 -1.85 7.81 -32.59
CA SER A 382 -2.79 6.76 -33.01
C SER A 382 -2.52 5.42 -32.33
N THR A 383 -1.29 5.21 -31.83
CA THR A 383 -0.87 3.99 -31.16
C THR A 383 -1.65 3.74 -29.87
N ALA A 384 -1.97 4.78 -29.08
CA ALA A 384 -2.75 4.57 -27.84
C ALA A 384 -4.17 4.01 -28.13
N VAL A 385 -4.83 4.53 -29.17
CA VAL A 385 -6.17 4.07 -29.58
C VAL A 385 -6.12 2.67 -30.20
N GLU A 386 -5.04 2.33 -30.88
CA GLU A 386 -4.80 0.99 -31.44
C GLU A 386 -4.56 -0.02 -30.31
N LEU A 387 -3.66 0.30 -29.37
CA LEU A 387 -3.39 -0.53 -28.18
C LEU A 387 -4.67 -0.81 -27.38
N ALA A 388 -5.48 0.21 -27.12
CA ALA A 388 -6.74 0.07 -26.39
C ALA A 388 -7.75 -0.88 -27.05
N LYS A 389 -7.61 -1.15 -28.35
CA LYS A 389 -8.50 -2.05 -29.11
C LYS A 389 -7.93 -3.45 -29.28
N GLU A 390 -6.60 -3.57 -29.36
CA GLU A 390 -5.93 -4.80 -29.79
C GLU A 390 -5.25 -5.55 -28.65
N VAL A 391 -4.93 -4.87 -27.54
CA VAL A 391 -4.18 -5.43 -26.42
C VAL A 391 -5.07 -5.54 -25.20
N ASP A 392 -4.96 -6.67 -24.50
CA ASP A 392 -5.66 -6.88 -23.23
C ASP A 392 -5.18 -5.89 -22.15
N GLU A 393 -6.13 -5.33 -21.40
CA GLU A 393 -5.85 -4.35 -20.35
C GLU A 393 -4.93 -4.88 -19.26
N GLN A 394 -4.98 -6.18 -18.95
CA GLN A 394 -4.11 -6.78 -17.94
C GLN A 394 -2.66 -6.85 -18.44
N LEU A 395 -2.42 -7.09 -19.73
CA LEU A 395 -1.07 -7.09 -20.30
C LEU A 395 -0.50 -5.67 -20.37
N MET A 396 -1.32 -4.68 -20.76
CA MET A 396 -0.94 -3.27 -20.70
C MET A 396 -0.59 -2.84 -19.27
N THR A 397 -1.34 -3.32 -18.28
CA THR A 397 -1.10 -3.02 -16.87
C THR A 397 0.19 -3.65 -16.35
N LEU A 398 0.45 -4.90 -16.74
CA LEU A 398 1.68 -5.58 -16.38
C LEU A 398 2.90 -4.89 -17.02
N TYR A 399 2.78 -4.46 -18.27
CA TYR A 399 3.79 -3.62 -18.92
C TYR A 399 4.09 -2.38 -18.10
N ILE A 400 3.07 -1.62 -17.66
CA ILE A 400 3.30 -0.44 -16.81
C ILE A 400 3.99 -0.78 -15.49
N THR A 401 3.60 -1.89 -14.87
CA THR A 401 4.17 -2.35 -13.60
C THR A 401 5.66 -2.68 -13.74
N LEU A 402 6.01 -3.45 -14.77
CA LEU A 402 7.40 -3.78 -15.09
C LEU A 402 8.18 -2.54 -15.54
N ALA A 403 7.54 -1.68 -16.33
CA ALA A 403 8.17 -0.47 -16.82
C ALA A 403 8.62 0.44 -15.67
N GLU A 404 7.83 0.54 -14.61
CA GLU A 404 8.20 1.36 -13.44
C GLU A 404 9.48 0.88 -12.77
N LYS A 405 9.63 -0.43 -12.63
CA LYS A 405 10.84 -1.04 -12.11
C LYS A 405 12.06 -0.71 -12.99
N MET A 406 11.93 -0.86 -14.31
CA MET A 406 13.01 -0.51 -15.25
C MET A 406 13.35 1.00 -15.22
N ASN A 407 12.36 1.85 -14.97
CA ASN A 407 12.58 3.29 -14.86
C ASN A 407 13.33 3.70 -13.59
N GLU A 408 13.18 2.95 -12.49
CA GLU A 408 13.93 3.18 -11.25
C GLU A 408 15.43 3.01 -11.51
N GLU A 409 15.83 1.93 -12.19
CA GLU A 409 17.23 1.68 -12.57
C GLU A 409 17.79 2.79 -13.48
N LEU A 410 17.01 3.26 -14.46
CA LEU A 410 17.41 4.38 -15.31
C LEU A 410 17.58 5.69 -14.54
N LYS A 411 16.70 5.96 -13.58
CA LYS A 411 16.76 7.17 -12.74
C LYS A 411 17.93 7.14 -11.76
N GLU A 412 18.29 5.98 -11.23
CA GLU A 412 19.50 5.81 -10.44
C GLU A 412 20.74 6.12 -11.31
N GLU A 413 20.79 5.59 -12.53
CA GLU A 413 21.86 5.88 -13.49
C GLU A 413 21.93 7.39 -13.83
N GLU A 414 20.78 8.05 -14.05
CA GLU A 414 20.70 9.51 -14.28
C GLU A 414 21.23 10.30 -13.07
N LEU A 415 20.83 9.89 -11.86
CA LEU A 415 21.21 10.55 -10.62
C LEU A 415 22.72 10.47 -10.40
N ASP A 416 23.33 9.31 -10.64
CA ASP A 416 24.77 9.12 -10.52
C ASP A 416 25.53 10.01 -11.49
N TYR A 417 25.19 9.97 -12.78
CA TYR A 417 25.89 10.81 -13.75
C TYR A 417 25.62 12.30 -13.50
N THR A 418 24.43 12.69 -13.04
CA THR A 418 24.13 14.07 -12.66
C THR A 418 25.01 14.52 -11.50
N ARG A 419 25.09 13.72 -10.42
CA ARG A 419 25.95 14.00 -9.27
C ARG A 419 27.40 14.09 -9.68
N PHE A 420 27.89 13.12 -10.45
CA PHE A 420 29.26 13.10 -10.92
C PHE A 420 29.59 14.33 -11.76
N VAL A 421 28.74 14.69 -12.73
CA VAL A 421 28.95 15.87 -13.60
C VAL A 421 28.94 17.16 -12.80
N ASN A 422 28.01 17.31 -11.85
CA ASN A 422 27.92 18.50 -11.01
C ASN A 422 29.12 18.66 -10.09
N LEU A 423 29.56 17.57 -9.44
CA LEU A 423 30.68 17.59 -8.50
C LEU A 423 32.02 17.73 -9.22
N MET A 424 32.32 16.86 -10.18
CA MET A 424 33.59 16.90 -10.94
C MET A 424 33.69 18.13 -11.85
N GLY A 425 32.57 18.77 -12.19
CA GLY A 425 32.53 20.03 -12.93
C GLY A 425 32.57 21.29 -12.03
N SER A 426 32.47 21.14 -10.71
CA SER A 426 32.49 22.25 -9.76
C SER A 426 33.93 22.70 -9.47
N GLU A 427 34.15 24.03 -9.45
CA GLU A 427 35.45 24.61 -9.05
C GLU A 427 35.78 24.36 -7.57
N ASN A 428 34.76 24.09 -6.75
CA ASN A 428 34.90 23.88 -5.30
C ASN A 428 35.16 22.42 -4.91
N PHE A 429 35.15 21.48 -5.87
CA PHE A 429 35.35 20.07 -5.59
C PHE A 429 36.84 19.74 -5.39
N ASP A 430 37.20 19.23 -4.22
CA ASP A 430 38.57 18.82 -3.91
C ASP A 430 38.85 17.39 -4.40
N ALA A 431 39.26 17.28 -5.67
CA ALA A 431 39.61 16.00 -6.27
C ALA A 431 40.78 15.28 -5.60
N SER A 432 41.59 15.96 -4.76
CA SER A 432 42.68 15.30 -4.04
C SER A 432 42.18 14.29 -3.00
N LEU A 433 40.97 14.49 -2.48
CA LEU A 433 40.32 13.58 -1.53
C LEU A 433 40.03 12.21 -2.13
N LEU A 434 39.90 12.10 -3.46
CA LEU A 434 39.62 10.82 -4.15
C LEU A 434 40.74 9.77 -3.99
N ALA A 435 41.92 10.17 -3.50
CA ALA A 435 42.99 9.25 -3.14
C ALA A 435 42.66 8.39 -1.89
N GLN A 436 41.79 8.87 -1.00
CA GLN A 436 41.40 8.19 0.24
C GLN A 436 40.32 7.13 0.00
N SER A 437 40.25 6.05 0.78
CA SER A 437 39.22 5.02 0.58
C SER A 437 37.80 5.57 0.84
N THR A 438 36.78 4.89 0.31
CA THR A 438 35.37 5.25 0.57
C THR A 438 35.05 5.20 2.07
N GLU A 439 35.58 4.21 2.78
CA GLU A 439 35.50 4.08 4.24
C GLU A 439 36.05 5.32 4.96
N THR A 440 37.28 5.73 4.64
CA THR A 440 37.90 6.92 5.25
C THR A 440 37.13 8.20 4.96
N LEU A 441 36.63 8.37 3.73
CA LEU A 441 35.83 9.55 3.35
C LEU A 441 34.51 9.58 4.13
N SER A 442 33.84 8.43 4.26
CA SER A 442 32.60 8.30 5.02
C SER A 442 32.82 8.54 6.52
N GLU A 443 33.86 7.96 7.11
CA GLU A 443 34.24 8.18 8.52
C GLU A 443 34.53 9.66 8.80
N LYS A 444 35.25 10.33 7.90
CA LYS A 444 35.56 11.77 8.03
C LYS A 444 34.31 12.63 7.89
N ALA A 445 33.42 12.32 6.95
CA ALA A 445 32.14 13.01 6.87
C ALA A 445 31.35 12.84 8.18
N ASN A 446 31.24 11.61 8.68
CA ASN A 446 30.55 11.33 9.94
C ASN A 446 31.19 12.04 11.15
N GLU A 447 32.52 12.15 11.19
CA GLU A 447 33.22 12.94 12.21
C GLU A 447 32.78 14.41 12.18
N TYR A 448 32.77 15.03 11.00
CA TYR A 448 32.43 16.45 10.87
C TYR A 448 30.95 16.77 11.09
N ILE A 449 30.03 15.89 10.70
CA ILE A 449 28.60 16.11 11.02
C ILE A 449 28.35 16.00 12.52
N ASN A 450 29.04 15.09 13.23
CA ASN A 450 28.97 15.00 14.68
C ASN A 450 29.56 16.25 15.34
N LEU A 451 30.71 16.73 14.87
CA LEU A 451 31.29 18.00 15.34
C LEU A 451 30.35 19.19 15.08
N ALA A 452 29.65 19.23 13.95
CA ALA A 452 28.64 20.24 13.65
C ALA A 452 27.48 20.21 14.64
N GLN A 453 26.99 19.02 15.00
CA GLN A 453 25.94 18.85 16.03
C GLN A 453 26.43 19.22 17.44
N GLU A 454 27.72 19.04 17.71
CA GLU A 454 28.34 19.40 18.98
C GLU A 454 28.62 20.89 19.15
N ALA A 455 28.77 21.62 18.03
CA ALA A 455 29.17 23.01 18.02
C ALA A 455 28.13 23.94 18.67
N THR A 456 28.62 24.87 19.49
CA THR A 456 27.78 25.83 20.23
C THR A 456 27.61 27.18 19.53
N SER A 457 28.16 27.36 18.33
CA SER A 457 28.05 28.61 17.58
C SER A 457 27.84 28.35 16.10
N GLU A 458 26.93 29.11 15.48
CA GLU A 458 26.56 29.02 14.06
C GLU A 458 27.78 29.05 13.13
N SER A 459 28.72 29.98 13.33
CA SER A 459 29.94 30.06 12.50
C SER A 459 30.88 28.84 12.57
N VAL A 460 30.75 28.02 13.61
CA VAL A 460 31.50 26.78 13.77
C VAL A 460 30.73 25.61 13.16
N VAL A 461 29.39 25.61 13.32
CA VAL A 461 28.49 24.67 12.61
C VAL A 461 28.73 24.79 11.10
N ASP A 462 28.68 25.99 10.54
CA ASP A 462 28.87 26.23 9.11
C ASP A 462 30.21 25.68 8.63
N ARG A 463 31.29 25.90 9.39
CA ARG A 463 32.62 25.40 9.04
C ARG A 463 32.70 23.88 9.06
N TYR A 464 32.06 23.23 10.04
CA TYR A 464 32.02 21.77 10.09
C TYR A 464 31.13 21.19 9.01
N LEU A 465 30.03 21.85 8.66
CA LEU A 465 29.20 21.47 7.52
C LEU A 465 29.96 21.62 6.19
N ASP A 466 30.75 22.68 6.02
CA ASP A 466 31.62 22.85 4.86
C ASP A 466 32.61 21.67 4.72
N GLU A 467 33.26 21.26 5.83
CA GLU A 467 34.16 20.10 5.81
C GLU A 467 33.38 18.79 5.57
N TYR A 468 32.23 18.60 6.21
CA TYR A 468 31.34 17.47 5.97
C TYR A 468 31.03 17.32 4.47
N PHE A 469 30.56 18.38 3.83
CA PHE A 469 30.21 18.36 2.41
C PHE A 469 31.42 18.03 1.53
N LYS A 470 32.62 18.54 1.84
CA LYS A 470 33.85 18.17 1.09
C LYS A 470 34.11 16.67 1.11
N TYR A 471 34.07 16.05 2.29
CA TYR A 471 34.33 14.61 2.42
C TYR A 471 33.19 13.77 1.85
N TYR A 472 31.95 14.20 2.06
CA TYR A 472 30.76 13.52 1.54
C TYR A 472 30.68 13.57 0.01
N ASP A 473 30.96 14.72 -0.60
CA ASP A 473 31.01 14.86 -2.06
C ASP A 473 32.10 13.96 -2.67
N ALA A 474 33.28 13.93 -2.04
CA ALA A 474 34.37 13.04 -2.46
C ALA A 474 33.98 11.56 -2.32
N TYR A 475 33.29 11.19 -1.23
CA TYR A 475 32.74 9.86 -1.04
C TYR A 475 31.77 9.47 -2.17
N LEU A 476 30.79 10.35 -2.49
CA LEU A 476 29.82 10.12 -3.56
C LEU A 476 30.50 9.90 -4.92
N VAL A 477 31.44 10.77 -5.29
CA VAL A 477 32.19 10.62 -6.55
C VAL A 477 32.98 9.33 -6.57
N LYS A 478 33.60 8.95 -5.44
CA LYS A 478 34.39 7.71 -5.35
C LYS A 478 33.52 6.46 -5.44
N ASP A 479 32.34 6.46 -4.82
CA ASP A 479 31.35 5.38 -4.94
C ASP A 479 30.90 5.20 -6.40
N ILE A 480 30.58 6.31 -7.09
CA ILE A 480 30.23 6.28 -8.52
C ILE A 480 31.39 5.71 -9.36
N LEU A 481 32.64 6.10 -9.08
CA LEU A 481 33.82 5.56 -9.78
C LEU A 481 34.08 4.08 -9.49
N HIS A 482 33.63 3.56 -8.34
CA HIS A 482 33.70 2.14 -8.04
C HIS A 482 32.76 1.34 -8.96
N ARG A 483 31.53 1.84 -9.14
CA ARG A 483 30.50 1.22 -10.00
C ARG A 483 30.76 1.47 -11.49
N HIS A 484 31.39 2.58 -11.84
CA HIS A 484 31.79 2.94 -13.20
C HIS A 484 33.30 3.23 -13.28
N PRO A 485 34.16 2.20 -13.30
CA PRO A 485 35.60 2.38 -13.36
C PRO A 485 36.04 3.19 -14.59
N ASN A 486 36.94 4.15 -14.37
CA ASN A 486 37.50 5.04 -15.41
C ASN A 486 36.50 6.03 -16.04
N LEU A 487 35.37 6.32 -15.36
CA LEU A 487 34.43 7.35 -15.82
C LEU A 487 35.12 8.73 -15.82
N SER A 488 35.21 9.36 -17.00
CA SER A 488 35.69 10.74 -17.14
C SER A 488 34.52 11.72 -17.14
N LEU A 489 34.78 13.01 -16.86
CA LEU A 489 33.73 14.03 -16.90
C LEU A 489 33.03 14.13 -18.27
N GLU A 490 33.79 14.04 -19.36
CA GLU A 490 33.21 14.09 -20.71
C GLU A 490 32.40 12.84 -21.05
N GLU A 491 32.86 11.66 -20.62
CA GLU A 491 32.08 10.42 -20.76
C GLU A 491 30.81 10.45 -19.91
N ALA A 492 30.89 10.94 -18.67
CA ALA A 492 29.73 11.09 -17.78
C ALA A 492 28.68 12.03 -18.37
N LYS A 493 29.08 13.17 -18.96
CA LYS A 493 28.15 14.07 -19.66
C LYS A 493 27.46 13.38 -20.84
N LYS A 494 28.21 12.59 -21.63
CA LYS A 494 27.66 11.85 -22.77
C LYS A 494 26.66 10.78 -22.31
N ARG A 495 26.99 10.04 -21.26
CA ARG A 495 26.10 9.02 -20.68
C ARG A 495 24.88 9.63 -20.04
N LEU A 496 25.01 10.75 -19.33
CA LEU A 496 23.88 11.50 -18.79
C LEU A 496 22.87 11.89 -19.88
N GLU A 497 23.36 12.44 -21.00
CA GLU A 497 22.48 12.79 -22.14
C GLU A 497 21.82 11.55 -22.74
N SER A 498 22.58 10.45 -22.88
CA SER A 498 22.05 9.18 -23.38
C SER A 498 20.97 8.60 -22.46
N VAL A 499 21.16 8.63 -21.15
CA VAL A 499 20.20 8.12 -20.17
C VAL A 499 18.95 9.00 -20.14
N LYS A 500 19.10 10.32 -20.16
CA LYS A 500 17.96 11.25 -20.27
C LYS A 500 17.13 10.99 -21.52
N SER A 501 17.77 10.74 -22.66
CA SER A 501 17.06 10.37 -23.89
C SER A 501 16.31 9.04 -23.76
N ARG A 502 16.91 8.04 -23.10
CA ARG A 502 16.27 6.74 -22.84
C ARG A 502 15.06 6.89 -21.91
N ILE A 503 15.20 7.62 -20.80
CA ILE A 503 14.09 7.93 -19.88
C ILE A 503 12.96 8.64 -20.63
N GLN A 504 13.29 9.62 -21.48
CA GLN A 504 12.28 10.34 -22.24
C GLN A 504 11.52 9.44 -23.25
N GLU A 505 12.23 8.55 -23.96
CA GLU A 505 11.61 7.56 -24.85
C GLU A 505 10.71 6.61 -24.05
N PHE A 506 11.19 6.17 -22.91
CA PHE A 506 10.49 5.28 -22.01
C PHE A 506 9.20 5.88 -21.45
N ASP A 507 9.26 7.10 -20.94
CA ASP A 507 8.10 7.83 -20.44
C ASP A 507 7.07 8.12 -21.55
N ASN A 508 7.53 8.31 -22.81
CA ASN A 508 6.60 8.43 -23.93
C ASN A 508 5.84 7.13 -24.20
N LYS A 509 6.51 5.97 -24.17
CA LYS A 509 5.83 4.66 -24.30
C LYS A 509 4.86 4.41 -23.15
N ARG A 510 5.31 4.62 -21.90
CA ARG A 510 4.45 4.50 -20.71
C ARG A 510 3.22 5.38 -20.81
N LYS A 511 3.38 6.65 -21.19
CA LYS A 511 2.27 7.58 -21.37
C LYS A 511 1.26 7.07 -22.40
N LEU A 512 1.71 6.50 -23.52
CA LEU A 512 0.82 5.93 -24.53
C LEU A 512 0.02 4.73 -24.00
N VAL A 513 0.67 3.79 -23.31
CA VAL A 513 -0.02 2.63 -22.70
C VAL A 513 -0.99 3.09 -21.63
N LEU A 514 -0.62 4.07 -20.82
CA LEU A 514 -1.51 4.63 -19.80
C LEU A 514 -2.72 5.35 -20.40
N TYR A 515 -2.57 6.07 -21.52
CA TYR A 515 -3.72 6.63 -22.24
C TYR A 515 -4.60 5.52 -22.83
N ALA A 516 -4.01 4.45 -23.36
CA ALA A 516 -4.77 3.28 -23.82
C ALA A 516 -5.57 2.64 -22.68
N LEU A 517 -4.94 2.45 -21.52
CA LEU A 517 -5.60 1.97 -20.30
C LEU A 517 -6.72 2.92 -19.86
N TYR A 518 -6.50 4.24 -19.89
CA TYR A 518 -7.51 5.22 -19.50
C TYR A 518 -8.76 5.18 -20.39
N GLU A 519 -8.62 4.87 -21.67
CA GLU A 519 -9.76 4.71 -22.59
C GLU A 519 -10.66 3.51 -22.21
N VAL A 520 -10.07 2.41 -21.74
CA VAL A 520 -10.81 1.18 -21.38
C VAL A 520 -11.19 1.11 -19.90
N THR A 521 -10.39 1.73 -19.02
CA THR A 521 -10.50 1.68 -17.56
C THR A 521 -10.42 3.08 -16.91
N PRO A 522 -11.30 4.03 -17.29
CA PRO A 522 -11.23 5.42 -16.82
C PRO A 522 -11.44 5.59 -15.31
N SER A 523 -11.94 4.56 -14.62
CA SER A 523 -12.12 4.54 -13.17
C SER A 523 -10.87 4.17 -12.38
N SER A 524 -9.82 3.63 -13.04
CA SER A 524 -8.59 3.27 -12.33
C SER A 524 -7.88 4.52 -11.82
N ARG A 525 -7.76 4.63 -10.50
CA ARG A 525 -7.14 5.78 -9.86
C ARG A 525 -5.64 5.77 -10.09
N ARG A 526 -5.04 4.57 -10.14
CA ARG A 526 -3.61 4.40 -10.42
C ARG A 526 -3.27 4.80 -11.85
N VAL A 527 -4.09 4.44 -12.85
CA VAL A 527 -3.90 4.91 -14.24
C VAL A 527 -3.92 6.44 -14.28
N VAL A 528 -4.94 7.06 -13.69
CA VAL A 528 -5.10 8.52 -13.70
C VAL A 528 -3.96 9.24 -12.96
N SER A 529 -3.52 8.73 -11.80
CA SER A 529 -2.38 9.30 -11.06
C SER A 529 -1.10 9.26 -11.89
N LYS A 530 -0.80 8.11 -12.50
CA LYS A 530 0.40 7.92 -13.32
C LYS A 530 0.36 8.79 -14.59
N LEU A 531 -0.82 8.97 -15.19
CA LEU A 531 -0.98 9.91 -16.31
C LEU A 531 -0.77 11.36 -15.86
N TYR A 532 -1.28 11.75 -14.69
CA TYR A 532 -1.08 13.10 -14.19
C TYR A 532 0.39 13.40 -13.89
N GLU A 533 1.15 12.41 -13.40
CA GLU A 533 2.60 12.53 -13.21
C GLU A 533 3.35 12.73 -14.54
N LEU A 534 2.96 12.02 -15.60
CA LEU A 534 3.63 12.09 -16.91
C LEU A 534 3.13 13.22 -17.83
N ASP A 535 1.88 13.65 -17.67
CA ASP A 535 1.26 14.70 -18.47
C ASP A 535 0.33 15.59 -17.60
N PRO A 536 0.91 16.33 -16.64
CA PRO A 536 0.13 17.22 -15.77
C PRO A 536 -0.49 18.41 -16.53
N SER A 537 -0.07 18.61 -17.77
CA SER A 537 -0.54 19.69 -18.65
C SER A 537 -1.88 19.36 -19.32
N ASN A 538 -2.20 18.07 -19.46
CA ASN A 538 -3.48 17.63 -20.01
C ASN A 538 -4.61 17.94 -19.03
N MET A 539 -5.54 18.79 -19.47
CA MET A 539 -6.61 19.31 -18.61
C MET A 539 -7.65 18.24 -18.25
N GLU A 540 -7.91 17.28 -19.14
CA GLU A 540 -8.86 16.19 -18.87
C GLU A 540 -8.29 15.24 -17.81
N ILE A 541 -7.01 14.86 -17.94
CA ILE A 541 -6.30 14.06 -16.95
C ILE A 541 -6.21 14.79 -15.61
N ARG A 542 -5.90 16.08 -15.63
CA ARG A 542 -5.85 16.90 -14.42
C ARG A 542 -7.21 16.93 -13.71
N TYR A 543 -8.31 17.08 -14.45
CA TYR A 543 -9.66 17.00 -13.88
C TYR A 543 -9.92 15.61 -13.29
N ALA A 544 -9.66 14.54 -14.04
CA ALA A 544 -9.86 13.17 -13.59
C ALA A 544 -9.07 12.88 -12.30
N TYR A 545 -7.83 13.37 -12.20
CA TYR A 545 -6.96 13.23 -11.03
C TYR A 545 -7.56 13.88 -9.79
N PHE A 546 -7.90 15.17 -9.85
CA PHE A 546 -8.46 15.86 -8.69
C PHE A 546 -9.87 15.37 -8.35
N LYS A 547 -10.67 14.98 -9.35
CA LYS A 547 -11.98 14.36 -9.12
C LYS A 547 -11.85 13.03 -8.37
N SER A 548 -10.92 12.18 -8.79
CA SER A 548 -10.64 10.89 -8.16
C SER A 548 -10.17 11.04 -6.70
N ARG A 549 -9.31 12.02 -6.43
CA ARG A 549 -8.89 12.36 -5.06
C ARG A 549 -10.06 12.88 -4.22
N TYR A 550 -10.90 13.75 -4.77
CA TYR A 550 -12.12 14.20 -4.11
C TYR A 550 -13.04 13.02 -3.77
N ASP A 551 -13.28 12.10 -4.71
CA ASP A 551 -14.11 10.92 -4.47
C ASP A 551 -13.61 10.03 -3.34
N THR A 552 -12.30 10.02 -3.09
CA THR A 552 -11.69 9.25 -1.99
C THR A 552 -11.97 9.87 -0.62
N ILE A 553 -12.09 11.20 -0.55
CA ILE A 553 -12.27 11.91 0.73
C ILE A 553 -13.70 12.38 0.98
N LYS A 554 -14.58 12.39 -0.04
CA LYS A 554 -15.91 13.03 0.01
C LYS A 554 -16.76 12.58 1.20
N ASP A 555 -16.78 11.28 1.50
CA ASP A 555 -17.62 10.74 2.57
C ASP A 555 -17.08 11.13 3.96
N TYR A 556 -15.76 11.31 4.09
CA TYR A 556 -15.11 11.73 5.33
C TYR A 556 -15.31 13.21 5.61
N ILE A 557 -15.22 14.05 4.57
CA ILE A 557 -15.36 15.50 4.73
C ILE A 557 -16.83 15.93 4.87
N LYS A 558 -17.78 15.12 4.42
CA LYS A 558 -19.22 15.35 4.52
C LYS A 558 -19.77 15.16 5.94
N ASP A 559 -19.11 14.35 6.77
CA ASP A 559 -19.44 14.23 8.19
C ASP A 559 -18.66 15.30 8.99
N PRO A 560 -19.34 16.30 9.60
CA PRO A 560 -18.65 17.38 10.31
C PRO A 560 -17.81 16.89 11.49
N GLN A 561 -18.20 15.80 12.15
CA GLN A 561 -17.45 15.25 13.29
C GLN A 561 -16.16 14.59 12.81
N ILE A 562 -16.23 13.82 11.73
CA ILE A 562 -15.04 13.20 11.11
C ILE A 562 -14.13 14.29 10.57
N TYR A 563 -14.66 15.24 9.80
CA TYR A 563 -13.84 16.32 9.22
C TYR A 563 -13.13 17.15 10.30
N GLN A 564 -13.80 17.47 11.40
CA GLN A 564 -13.19 18.17 12.52
C GLN A 564 -12.12 17.32 13.22
N ALA A 565 -12.40 16.05 13.51
CA ALA A 565 -11.48 15.15 14.19
C ALA A 565 -10.19 14.87 13.40
N TYR A 566 -10.28 14.81 12.07
CA TYR A 566 -9.15 14.49 11.18
C TYR A 566 -8.67 15.70 10.35
N SER A 567 -9.00 16.92 10.80
CA SER A 567 -8.73 18.16 10.05
C SER A 567 -7.25 18.36 9.69
N GLN A 568 -6.31 17.98 10.55
CA GLN A 568 -4.86 18.07 10.27
C GLN A 568 -4.43 17.27 9.03
N TYR A 569 -5.15 16.20 8.69
CA TYR A 569 -4.87 15.35 7.53
C TYR A 569 -5.75 15.71 6.33
N LEU A 570 -7.02 16.03 6.56
CA LEU A 570 -7.99 16.28 5.49
C LEU A 570 -7.89 17.70 4.92
N GLN A 571 -7.50 18.71 5.71
CA GLN A 571 -7.42 20.09 5.21
C GLN A 571 -6.39 20.29 4.09
N PRO A 572 -5.14 19.78 4.19
CA PRO A 572 -4.18 19.87 3.08
C PRO A 572 -4.72 19.26 1.78
N GLU A 573 -5.35 18.08 1.88
CA GLU A 573 -5.98 17.38 0.75
C GLU A 573 -7.09 18.23 0.10
N VAL A 574 -8.00 18.76 0.91
CA VAL A 574 -9.10 19.63 0.44
C VAL A 574 -8.55 20.87 -0.27
N ILE A 575 -7.50 21.48 0.28
CA ILE A 575 -6.86 22.66 -0.33
C ILE A 575 -6.26 22.30 -1.69
N GLU A 576 -5.51 21.22 -1.78
CA GLU A 576 -4.84 20.80 -3.01
C GLU A 576 -5.85 20.46 -4.11
N ILE A 577 -6.88 19.68 -3.78
CA ILE A 577 -7.98 19.32 -4.69
C ILE A 577 -8.69 20.58 -5.18
N ARG A 578 -9.04 21.49 -4.26
CA ARG A 578 -9.70 22.76 -4.60
C ARG A 578 -8.86 23.57 -5.56
N THR A 579 -7.60 23.84 -5.21
CA THR A 579 -6.69 24.63 -6.05
C THR A 579 -6.50 23.99 -7.42
N GLY A 580 -6.35 22.66 -7.46
CA GLY A 580 -6.29 21.90 -8.69
C GLY A 580 -7.49 22.12 -9.61
N LEU A 581 -8.71 21.97 -9.08
CA LEU A 581 -9.95 22.15 -9.83
C LEU A 581 -10.21 23.61 -10.21
N GLU A 582 -9.88 24.57 -9.34
CA GLU A 582 -10.02 26.01 -9.64
C GLU A 582 -9.16 26.41 -10.83
N THR A 583 -7.94 25.87 -10.93
CA THR A 583 -7.07 26.16 -12.09
C THR A 583 -7.69 25.69 -13.41
N LEU A 584 -8.57 24.69 -13.37
CA LEU A 584 -9.32 24.22 -14.54
C LEU A 584 -10.56 25.08 -14.77
N ALA A 585 -11.38 25.28 -13.74
CA ALA A 585 -12.63 26.05 -13.78
C ALA A 585 -12.44 27.47 -14.36
N TYR A 586 -11.35 28.13 -13.97
CA TYR A 586 -11.04 29.51 -14.37
C TYR A 586 -10.07 29.61 -15.56
N SER A 587 -9.60 28.49 -16.11
CA SER A 587 -8.72 28.50 -17.27
C SER A 587 -9.48 28.89 -18.54
N THR A 588 -8.92 29.84 -19.30
CA THR A 588 -9.41 30.19 -20.63
C THR A 588 -9.03 29.16 -21.70
N LYS A 589 -8.09 28.25 -21.40
CA LYS A 589 -7.65 27.19 -22.30
C LYS A 589 -8.47 25.90 -22.13
N ALA A 590 -9.17 25.74 -21.00
CA ALA A 590 -9.99 24.56 -20.73
C ALA A 590 -11.30 24.59 -21.53
N ALA A 591 -11.73 23.43 -22.00
CA ALA A 591 -13.02 23.27 -22.66
C ALA A 591 -14.16 23.64 -21.70
N THR A 592 -15.24 24.22 -22.24
CA THR A 592 -16.35 24.74 -21.43
C THR A 592 -17.01 23.66 -20.56
N ASP A 593 -17.19 22.46 -21.10
CA ASP A 593 -17.75 21.31 -20.38
C ASP A 593 -16.84 20.85 -19.23
N LEU A 594 -15.52 20.87 -19.44
CA LEU A 594 -14.55 20.57 -18.38
C LEU A 594 -14.57 21.61 -17.26
N ARG A 595 -14.67 22.90 -17.61
CA ARG A 595 -14.80 24.00 -16.64
C ARG A 595 -16.07 23.87 -15.81
N ILE A 596 -17.19 23.53 -16.46
CA ILE A 596 -18.47 23.24 -15.79
C ILE A 596 -18.29 22.07 -14.81
N SER A 597 -17.71 20.96 -15.27
CA SER A 597 -17.50 19.77 -14.43
C SER A 597 -16.63 20.08 -13.20
N ALA A 598 -15.58 20.89 -13.37
CA ALA A 598 -14.74 21.34 -12.24
C ALA A 598 -15.54 22.20 -11.24
N LEU A 599 -16.39 23.11 -11.72
CA LEU A 599 -17.24 23.95 -10.87
C LEU A 599 -18.30 23.14 -10.11
N GLU A 600 -18.85 22.10 -10.71
CA GLU A 600 -19.79 21.18 -10.05
C GLU A 600 -19.13 20.51 -8.84
N VAL A 601 -17.93 19.96 -9.03
CA VAL A 601 -17.17 19.31 -7.95
C VAL A 601 -16.77 20.31 -6.87
N LEU A 602 -16.34 21.52 -7.26
CA LEU A 602 -15.99 22.58 -6.32
C LEU A 602 -17.19 23.03 -5.47
N ALA A 603 -18.38 23.13 -6.08
CA ALA A 603 -19.60 23.44 -5.37
C ALA A 603 -19.99 22.32 -4.39
N GLU A 604 -20.01 21.06 -4.85
CA GLU A 604 -20.32 19.89 -4.03
C GLU A 604 -19.35 19.73 -2.84
N MET A 605 -18.05 19.96 -3.09
CA MET A 605 -17.04 19.92 -2.03
C MET A 605 -17.22 21.04 -1.02
N SER A 606 -17.56 22.25 -1.49
CA SER A 606 -17.83 23.40 -0.62
C SER A 606 -19.07 23.18 0.25
N GLU A 607 -20.14 22.61 -0.33
CA GLU A 607 -21.33 22.18 0.40
C GLU A 607 -20.94 21.17 1.49
N SER A 608 -20.15 20.15 1.13
CA SER A 608 -19.74 19.06 2.05
C SER A 608 -18.98 19.57 3.27
N ILE A 609 -18.12 20.59 3.11
CA ILE A 609 -17.36 21.19 4.23
C ILE A 609 -18.06 22.40 4.88
N GLY A 610 -19.27 22.77 4.41
CA GLY A 610 -20.02 23.92 4.92
C GLY A 610 -19.47 25.29 4.53
N ASP A 611 -18.66 25.40 3.47
CA ASP A 611 -18.16 26.66 2.93
C ASP A 611 -19.16 27.30 1.95
N VAL A 612 -20.26 27.79 2.51
CA VAL A 612 -21.39 28.40 1.78
C VAL A 612 -20.96 29.56 0.88
N LYS A 613 -19.90 30.29 1.25
CA LYS A 613 -19.42 31.44 0.47
C LYS A 613 -18.75 30.98 -0.83
N SER A 614 -17.87 29.98 -0.73
CA SER A 614 -17.21 29.40 -1.90
C SER A 614 -18.23 28.68 -2.80
N GLU A 615 -19.14 27.91 -2.21
CA GLU A 615 -20.23 27.25 -2.94
C GLU A 615 -21.04 28.25 -3.79
N LEU A 616 -21.50 29.34 -3.18
CA LEU A 616 -22.23 30.40 -3.87
C LEU A 616 -21.40 31.05 -5.00
N SER A 617 -20.10 31.25 -4.78
CA SER A 617 -19.19 31.81 -5.79
C SER A 617 -19.04 30.88 -7.01
N TYR A 618 -18.89 29.57 -6.77
CA TYR A 618 -18.78 28.58 -7.84
C TYR A 618 -20.09 28.46 -8.63
N LEU A 619 -21.26 28.42 -7.95
CA LEU A 619 -22.56 28.36 -8.63
C LEU A 619 -22.86 29.61 -9.47
N ARG A 620 -22.45 30.80 -9.02
CA ARG A 620 -22.56 32.03 -9.83
C ARG A 620 -21.68 31.96 -11.08
N THR A 621 -20.44 31.51 -10.92
CA THR A 621 -19.54 31.29 -12.06
C THR A 621 -20.12 30.26 -13.03
N LEU A 622 -20.70 29.18 -12.51
CA LEU A 622 -21.37 28.15 -13.31
C LEU A 622 -22.55 28.74 -14.10
N LYS A 623 -23.37 29.58 -13.47
CA LYS A 623 -24.48 30.31 -14.11
C LYS A 623 -24.00 31.26 -15.22
N GLU A 624 -22.84 31.91 -15.05
CA GLU A 624 -22.27 32.77 -16.09
C GLU A 624 -21.83 31.96 -17.32
N ILE A 625 -21.30 30.75 -17.12
CA ILE A 625 -20.83 29.86 -18.18
C ILE A 625 -21.99 29.12 -18.87
N ASP A 626 -22.94 28.61 -18.09
CA ASP A 626 -24.15 27.93 -18.55
C ASP A 626 -25.41 28.51 -17.86
N PRO A 627 -25.99 29.59 -18.41
CA PRO A 627 -27.22 30.17 -17.87
C PRO A 627 -28.43 29.24 -17.90
N ALA A 628 -28.37 28.13 -18.65
CA ALA A 628 -29.43 27.14 -18.74
C ALA A 628 -29.20 25.94 -17.80
N TYR A 629 -28.19 26.01 -16.92
CA TYR A 629 -27.90 24.97 -15.95
C TYR A 629 -29.12 24.70 -15.07
N SER A 630 -29.50 23.43 -14.97
CA SER A 630 -30.76 23.03 -14.36
C SER A 630 -30.79 23.37 -12.86
N GLY A 631 -31.78 24.15 -12.42
CA GLY A 631 -31.98 24.48 -11.01
C GLY A 631 -31.03 25.52 -10.42
N ILE A 632 -30.14 26.11 -11.22
CA ILE A 632 -29.06 26.99 -10.73
C ILE A 632 -29.59 28.23 -9.98
N ASP A 633 -30.72 28.80 -10.45
CA ASP A 633 -31.34 29.96 -9.81
C ASP A 633 -31.90 29.64 -8.43
N GLU A 634 -32.50 28.45 -8.26
CA GLU A 634 -33.06 28.00 -6.98
C GLU A 634 -31.95 27.68 -5.98
N MET A 635 -30.87 27.03 -6.43
CA MET A 635 -29.69 26.74 -5.60
C MET A 635 -29.04 28.03 -5.09
N ILE A 636 -28.78 29.00 -5.98
CA ILE A 636 -28.21 30.30 -5.61
C ILE A 636 -29.11 31.04 -4.61
N ALA A 637 -30.42 31.11 -4.89
CA ALA A 637 -31.36 31.81 -4.00
C ALA A 637 -31.41 31.18 -2.60
N SER A 638 -31.37 29.85 -2.51
CA SER A 638 -31.37 29.14 -1.23
C SER A 638 -30.12 29.45 -0.39
N LEU A 639 -28.94 29.46 -1.00
CA LEU A 639 -27.69 29.79 -0.32
C LEU A 639 -27.61 31.28 0.07
N GLU A 640 -28.11 32.19 -0.78
CA GLU A 640 -28.17 33.62 -0.44
C GLU A 640 -29.04 33.87 0.80
N GLU A 641 -30.16 33.17 0.92
CA GLU A 641 -31.02 33.22 2.12
C GLU A 641 -30.27 32.68 3.36
N ALA A 642 -29.52 31.58 3.21
CA ALA A 642 -28.73 31.00 4.29
C ALA A 642 -27.63 31.97 4.78
N VAL A 643 -26.90 32.61 3.87
CA VAL A 643 -25.87 33.62 4.20
C VAL A 643 -26.49 34.84 4.91
N ALA A 644 -27.66 35.29 4.46
CA ALA A 644 -28.38 36.41 5.09
C ALA A 644 -28.83 36.08 6.52
N LYS A 645 -29.31 34.85 6.77
CA LYS A 645 -29.68 34.37 8.11
C LYS A 645 -28.47 34.24 9.07
N ALA A 646 -27.34 33.75 8.58
CA ALA A 646 -26.11 33.65 9.38
C ALA A 646 -25.57 35.04 9.80
N SER A 647 -25.65 36.01 8.90
CA SER A 647 -25.19 37.39 9.14
C SER A 647 -26.07 38.15 10.15
N THR A 648 -27.36 37.85 10.22
CA THR A 648 -28.31 38.49 11.15
C THR A 648 -28.24 37.90 12.58
N THR A 649 -27.88 36.62 12.70
CA THR A 649 -27.74 35.93 14.01
C THR A 649 -26.46 36.35 14.77
N THR A 650 -25.39 36.68 14.05
CA THR A 650 -24.13 37.16 14.66
C THR A 650 -24.26 38.57 15.26
N SER A 651 -25.19 39.38 14.74
CA SER A 651 -25.44 40.76 15.19
C SER A 651 -26.27 40.86 16.48
N THR A 652 -26.86 39.76 16.96
CA THR A 652 -27.75 39.73 18.15
C THR A 652 -27.07 39.24 19.44
N ILE A 653 -25.79 38.86 19.42
CA ILE A 653 -25.08 38.33 20.61
C ILE A 653 -24.17 39.37 21.30
N THR A 654 -23.91 40.54 20.69
CA THR A 654 -23.19 41.63 21.38
C THR A 654 -24.15 42.63 22.02
N THR A 655 -24.64 42.31 23.22
CA THR A 655 -25.02 43.34 24.21
C THR A 655 -24.47 42.90 25.58
N PRO A 656 -23.54 43.66 26.19
CA PRO A 656 -23.04 43.35 27.52
C PRO A 656 -24.17 43.53 28.54
N SER A 657 -24.50 42.46 29.26
CA SER A 657 -25.41 42.52 30.40
C SER A 657 -24.76 43.36 31.49
N GLU A 658 -25.37 44.51 31.81
CA GLU A 658 -24.99 45.37 32.93
C GLU A 658 -24.97 44.56 34.23
N LEU A 659 -23.82 44.58 34.91
CA LEU A 659 -23.73 44.16 36.31
C LEU A 659 -24.69 45.02 37.15
N SER A 660 -25.76 44.41 37.62
CA SER A 660 -26.50 44.90 38.78
C SER A 660 -25.72 44.54 40.04
N THR A 661 -25.35 45.59 40.78
CA THR A 661 -24.80 45.48 42.13
C THR A 661 -25.89 44.99 43.10
N PRO A 662 -25.61 44.05 44.01
CA PRO A 662 -26.48 43.81 45.15
C PRO A 662 -26.16 44.83 46.25
N SER A 663 -27.21 45.47 46.76
CA SER A 663 -27.21 46.20 48.01
C SER A 663 -27.34 45.25 49.21
N ASN A 664 -26.51 45.52 50.22
CA ASN A 664 -26.41 44.95 51.58
C ASN A 664 -25.81 43.56 51.75
#